data_AF-A0AAD8UC23-F1
#
_entry.id   AF-A0AAD8UC23-F1
#
_cell.length_a   1.000
_cell.length_b   1.000
_cell.length_c   1.000
_cell.angle_alpha   90.00
_cell.angle_beta   90.00
_cell.angle_gamma   90.00
#
_symmetry.space_group_name_H-M   'P 1'
#
loop_
_entity.id
_entity.type
_entity.pdbx_description
1 polymer ?
#
loop_
_entity_poly.entity_id
_entity_poly.type
_entity_poly.pdbx_seq_one_letter_code
_entity_poly.pdbx_strand_id
1 'polypeptide(L)'
;MRTKIPNLQDITHVYYCAYSNATAYSVDVMEIRNINVIMTQTAVKAVDEVCTNLKFLSLQTGTNSYGVAVFQHQDEIEIHPPLKESQPRIPSPYGDEIFYYGQVDAIKELQKGKSWRWCEVRPDAIVGFVPGTTSIMTFLEPTALFLALWRYVHGPGAEIKFIGTATNYTHTNTDSSQDTIAKSHIYLSTVKPEESNGEAFNTADNATPVSWVERWPVMVDYFGLQGTPPVEGAQNCCQVDLADLVDEEDEVQDVVLHSSIVDLERNVSACDLCRLFHTSITEKLQIEGVSVDQEAWNDPDSPVILRGIQYTDGNYESHGLFWLKVRCDRLSPRAYCYFSFYPKDEKAQLGTSILGRPIKPPAKQLSLVKDWVRECDDQHQSCHSAPTSLPTRVVDVGIAGVREPQLVVTSGEVGRYMTLSHCWGLHPVIRTTSDTIDDHIKSLPLSRLPPTFRDAVLITRSLGVQYLWIDSLCIVQDSKEDWELESVKMGTIYASSSLTIAASASADSTGGCFLPRSTSNHVQVKSTQKNNSELVSIPVFLRPRPRDFSHLPQSILHSRAWVTQERLLSARIVHYDTDQLLWECRESRLAEDGVPTDAFNVQNLVWDERLHLSYPFAQGRLSTSEFVWDWYDMVSAYSKRGITKSYDRLPALSGLAKVMEECTGQRYLAGLWRNHLHFGLLWRRGENWLEAPPNGFRAPSWSWASLEGAVMMPEIGTILPSGNEMEAAVRIIQAETTPLGLDPRGMLRSGYLQLEGKLRRADLREDPEAPGYQRFSTSRKDLAIDFLKEEGIMVGLAMFDKEYCGTKIPLYYLQVSRRVKEPSRWYGLLLEATSQPQEFRRVGFCRTEEYPLRDWFAHVDEEMITIV
;
A
#
# COMPACT_ATOMS: atom_id res chain seq x y z
N MET A 1 -12.89 -5.06 44.17
CA MET A 1 -14.07 -4.40 44.77
C MET A 1 -13.84 -4.00 46.23
N ARG A 2 -13.53 -4.95 47.14
CA ARG A 2 -13.38 -4.69 48.59
C ARG A 2 -12.45 -3.54 49.00
N THR A 3 -11.42 -3.26 48.21
CA THR A 3 -10.46 -2.18 48.50
C THR A 3 -10.87 -0.80 47.98
N LYS A 4 -11.84 -0.73 47.06
CA LYS A 4 -12.18 0.51 46.32
C LYS A 4 -13.60 1.03 46.60
N ILE A 5 -14.52 0.17 47.00
CA ILE A 5 -15.92 0.53 47.23
C ILE A 5 -16.22 0.35 48.72
N PRO A 6 -16.50 1.43 49.47
CA PRO A 6 -16.89 1.33 50.87
C PRO A 6 -18.28 0.71 50.99
N ASN A 7 -18.57 0.05 52.12
CA ASN A 7 -19.89 -0.45 52.48
C ASN A 7 -20.56 -1.37 51.45
N LEU A 8 -19.78 -2.30 50.84
CA LEU A 8 -20.30 -3.26 49.87
C LEU A 8 -21.49 -4.07 50.39
N GLN A 9 -21.52 -4.36 51.69
CA GLN A 9 -22.62 -5.07 52.33
C GLN A 9 -23.95 -4.30 52.28
N ASP A 10 -23.94 -2.98 52.12
CA ASP A 10 -25.16 -2.16 52.08
C ASP A 10 -25.76 -2.08 50.65
N ILE A 11 -25.04 -2.57 49.65
CA ILE A 11 -25.49 -2.58 48.26
C ILE A 11 -26.65 -3.57 48.10
N THR A 12 -27.79 -3.04 47.65
CA THR A 12 -29.01 -3.80 47.37
C THR A 12 -29.33 -3.91 45.89
N HIS A 13 -28.87 -2.96 45.07
CA HIS A 13 -29.17 -2.90 43.64
C HIS A 13 -27.88 -2.67 42.86
N VAL A 14 -27.71 -3.40 41.76
CA VAL A 14 -26.61 -3.19 40.81
C VAL A 14 -27.18 -2.94 39.42
N TYR A 15 -26.69 -1.88 38.77
CA TYR A 15 -27.03 -1.53 37.40
C TYR A 15 -25.80 -1.81 36.52
N TYR A 16 -25.90 -2.82 35.67
CA TYR A 16 -24.83 -3.24 34.77
C TYR A 16 -25.02 -2.59 33.40
N CYS A 17 -24.40 -1.42 33.22
CA CYS A 17 -24.45 -0.60 32.00
C CYS A 17 -23.08 -0.53 31.31
N ALA A 18 -22.43 -1.68 31.11
CA ALA A 18 -21.06 -1.75 30.59
C ALA A 18 -20.89 -2.86 29.56
N TYR A 19 -20.11 -2.58 28.52
CA TYR A 19 -19.65 -3.54 27.52
C TYR A 19 -18.26 -3.13 27.02
N SER A 20 -17.54 -4.05 26.36
CA SER A 20 -16.27 -3.76 25.71
C SER A 20 -16.42 -3.80 24.20
N ASN A 21 -15.80 -2.81 23.56
CA ASN A 21 -15.63 -2.68 22.12
C ASN A 21 -14.17 -2.89 21.69
N ALA A 22 -13.32 -3.46 22.55
CA ALA A 22 -11.87 -3.59 22.32
C ALA A 22 -11.51 -4.32 21.01
N THR A 23 -12.47 -5.05 20.44
CA THR A 23 -12.36 -5.80 19.18
C THR A 23 -13.44 -5.40 18.16
N ALA A 24 -14.09 -4.24 18.31
CA ALA A 24 -15.18 -3.78 17.42
C ALA A 24 -14.74 -3.52 15.96
N TYR A 25 -13.43 -3.46 15.71
CA TYR A 25 -12.82 -3.41 14.37
C TYR A 25 -12.11 -4.73 13.97
N SER A 26 -12.21 -5.77 14.80
CA SER A 26 -11.70 -7.10 14.47
C SER A 26 -12.69 -7.87 13.60
N VAL A 27 -12.18 -8.78 12.78
CA VAL A 27 -12.98 -9.64 11.89
C VAL A 27 -13.69 -10.76 12.68
N ASP A 28 -13.36 -10.94 13.97
CA ASP A 28 -13.88 -12.02 14.82
C ASP A 28 -14.95 -11.51 15.80
N VAL A 29 -16.19 -11.46 15.33
CA VAL A 29 -17.36 -11.06 16.13
C VAL A 29 -17.58 -11.98 17.35
N MET A 30 -17.11 -13.23 17.27
CA MET A 30 -17.23 -14.18 18.38
C MET A 30 -16.28 -13.84 19.53
N GLU A 31 -15.13 -13.22 19.25
CA GLU A 31 -14.22 -12.72 20.29
C GLU A 31 -14.87 -11.57 21.08
N ILE A 32 -15.56 -10.64 20.41
CA ILE A 32 -16.35 -9.58 21.06
C ILE A 32 -17.36 -10.20 22.02
N ARG A 33 -18.08 -11.23 21.55
CA ARG A 33 -19.05 -11.96 22.39
C ARG A 33 -18.38 -12.57 23.60
N ASN A 34 -17.30 -13.30 23.41
CA ASN A 34 -16.62 -14.00 24.50
C ASN A 34 -16.12 -13.01 25.58
N ILE A 35 -15.53 -11.89 25.17
CA ILE A 35 -15.08 -10.82 26.09
C ILE A 35 -16.26 -10.31 26.92
N ASN A 36 -17.36 -9.93 26.28
CA ASN A 36 -18.51 -9.35 26.96
C ASN A 36 -19.21 -10.35 27.90
N VAL A 37 -19.30 -11.63 27.51
CA VAL A 37 -19.81 -12.70 28.36
C VAL A 37 -18.92 -12.89 29.58
N ILE A 38 -17.59 -12.95 29.41
CA ILE A 38 -16.63 -13.10 30.51
C ILE A 38 -16.70 -11.90 31.46
N MET A 39 -16.79 -10.68 30.93
CA MET A 39 -16.94 -9.46 31.72
C MET A 39 -18.20 -9.51 32.59
N THR A 40 -19.34 -9.85 31.99
CA THR A 40 -20.62 -9.98 32.72
C THR A 40 -20.55 -11.07 33.78
N GLN A 41 -20.05 -12.26 33.44
CA GLN A 41 -19.90 -13.36 34.41
C GLN A 41 -19.00 -12.96 35.59
N THR A 42 -17.87 -12.31 35.31
CA THR A 42 -16.91 -11.90 36.33
C THR A 42 -17.52 -10.85 37.26
N ALA A 43 -18.20 -9.85 36.70
CA ALA A 43 -18.84 -8.79 37.48
C ALA A 43 -19.98 -9.33 38.35
N VAL A 44 -20.87 -10.15 37.79
CA VAL A 44 -22.02 -10.72 38.51
C VAL A 44 -21.55 -11.64 39.64
N LYS A 45 -20.57 -12.52 39.38
CA LYS A 45 -19.98 -13.38 40.43
C LYS A 45 -19.36 -12.57 41.55
N ALA A 46 -18.59 -11.53 41.22
CA ALA A 46 -17.96 -10.69 42.22
C ALA A 46 -19.00 -9.95 43.07
N VAL A 47 -20.04 -9.41 42.44
CA VAL A 47 -21.16 -8.73 43.12
C VAL A 47 -21.93 -9.69 44.03
N ASP A 48 -22.31 -10.87 43.55
CA ASP A 48 -23.00 -11.89 44.34
C ASP A 48 -22.17 -12.35 45.56
N GLU A 49 -20.85 -12.44 45.42
CA GLU A 49 -19.95 -12.84 46.50
C GLU A 49 -19.77 -11.76 47.58
N VAL A 50 -19.67 -10.49 47.18
CA VAL A 50 -19.26 -9.41 48.11
C VAL A 50 -20.42 -8.52 48.58
N CYS A 51 -21.54 -8.48 47.88
CA CYS A 51 -22.72 -7.68 48.21
C CYS A 51 -23.78 -8.56 48.89
N THR A 52 -23.61 -8.82 50.19
CA THR A 52 -24.45 -9.78 50.93
C THR A 52 -25.93 -9.41 51.03
N ASN A 53 -26.28 -8.13 50.84
CA ASN A 53 -27.66 -7.65 50.85
C ASN A 53 -28.23 -7.40 49.44
N LEU A 54 -27.62 -7.97 48.41
CA LEU A 54 -28.09 -7.83 47.03
C LEU A 54 -29.54 -8.30 46.89
N LYS A 55 -30.39 -7.44 46.31
CA LYS A 55 -31.80 -7.68 46.04
C LYS A 55 -32.09 -7.73 44.55
N PHE A 56 -31.41 -6.91 43.76
CA PHE A 56 -31.71 -6.78 42.33
C PHE A 56 -30.47 -6.47 41.48
N LEU A 57 -30.39 -7.07 40.30
CA LEU A 57 -29.41 -6.74 39.26
C LEU A 57 -30.13 -6.38 37.97
N SER A 58 -29.91 -5.17 37.45
CA SER A 58 -30.50 -4.76 36.17
C SER A 58 -29.43 -4.71 35.09
N LEU A 59 -29.65 -5.43 34.01
CA LEU A 59 -28.75 -5.51 32.85
C LEU A 59 -29.23 -4.55 31.77
N GLN A 60 -28.35 -3.68 31.27
CA GLN A 60 -28.63 -2.91 30.05
C GLN A 60 -28.08 -3.66 28.83
N THR A 61 -28.95 -3.93 27.86
CA THR A 61 -28.58 -4.44 26.53
C THR A 61 -28.96 -3.40 25.48
N GLY A 62 -29.88 -3.72 24.57
CA GLY A 62 -30.40 -2.80 23.57
C GLY A 62 -31.09 -3.50 22.41
N THR A 63 -31.43 -2.71 21.40
CA THR A 63 -32.14 -3.16 20.19
C THR A 63 -31.39 -4.21 19.38
N ASN A 64 -30.07 -4.37 19.54
CA ASN A 64 -29.33 -5.47 18.89
C ASN A 64 -29.85 -6.86 19.27
N SER A 65 -30.61 -6.98 20.37
CA SER A 65 -31.33 -8.20 20.74
C SER A 65 -32.30 -8.67 19.65
N TYR A 66 -32.72 -7.77 18.77
CA TYR A 66 -33.65 -8.01 17.66
C TYR A 66 -32.94 -8.13 16.30
N GLY A 67 -31.61 -8.19 16.27
CA GLY A 67 -30.84 -8.42 15.03
C GLY A 67 -30.41 -7.15 14.26
N VAL A 68 -30.60 -5.95 14.80
CA VAL A 68 -30.25 -4.69 14.09
C VAL A 68 -28.74 -4.46 13.90
N ALA A 69 -27.89 -5.28 14.52
CA ALA A 69 -26.42 -5.13 14.47
C ALA A 69 -25.70 -6.39 13.99
N VAL A 70 -26.38 -7.29 13.28
CA VAL A 70 -25.74 -8.43 12.59
C VAL A 70 -25.27 -7.97 11.21
N PHE A 71 -24.38 -6.97 11.22
CA PHE A 71 -24.09 -6.13 10.04
C PHE A 71 -23.62 -6.91 8.80
N GLN A 72 -22.93 -8.03 8.97
CA GLN A 72 -22.44 -8.86 7.85
C GLN A 72 -23.53 -9.72 7.21
N HIS A 73 -24.66 -9.89 7.88
CA HIS A 73 -25.74 -10.81 7.50
C HIS A 73 -27.11 -10.12 7.57
N GLN A 74 -27.16 -8.79 7.44
CA GLN A 74 -28.40 -8.03 7.57
C GLN A 74 -29.44 -8.43 6.51
N ASP A 75 -28.98 -8.85 5.33
CA ASP A 75 -29.84 -9.35 4.24
C ASP A 75 -30.46 -10.73 4.55
N GLU A 76 -29.96 -11.44 5.56
CA GLU A 76 -30.41 -12.77 5.99
C GLU A 76 -31.42 -12.70 7.16
N ILE A 77 -31.69 -11.51 7.69
CA ILE A 77 -32.55 -11.30 8.87
C ILE A 77 -33.68 -10.34 8.54
N GLU A 78 -34.91 -10.82 8.72
CA GLU A 78 -36.09 -9.96 8.61
C GLU A 78 -36.46 -9.37 9.99
N ILE A 79 -36.53 -8.03 10.06
CA ILE A 79 -36.88 -7.29 11.28
C ILE A 79 -38.27 -6.70 11.10
N HIS A 80 -39.17 -6.99 12.04
CA HIS A 80 -40.54 -6.49 12.05
C HIS A 80 -40.79 -5.51 13.20
N PRO A 81 -40.69 -4.19 12.95
CA PRO A 81 -41.17 -3.18 13.89
C PRO A 81 -42.72 -3.19 14.00
N PRO A 82 -43.30 -2.77 15.14
CA PRO A 82 -42.61 -2.38 16.36
C PRO A 82 -41.98 -3.59 17.06
N LEU A 83 -40.75 -3.40 17.54
CA LEU A 83 -39.99 -4.45 18.22
C LEU A 83 -40.67 -4.80 19.54
N LYS A 84 -40.80 -6.09 19.82
CA LYS A 84 -41.48 -6.59 21.02
C LYS A 84 -40.59 -7.59 21.73
N GLU A 85 -40.57 -7.52 23.04
CA GLU A 85 -39.73 -8.36 23.91
C GLU A 85 -40.11 -9.85 23.80
N SER A 86 -41.34 -10.13 23.35
CA SER A 86 -41.84 -11.48 23.03
C SER A 86 -41.31 -12.05 21.71
N GLN A 87 -40.58 -11.28 20.90
CA GLN A 87 -39.99 -11.79 19.65
C GLN A 87 -38.91 -12.84 19.96
N PRO A 88 -38.84 -13.92 19.16
CA PRO A 88 -37.81 -14.94 19.35
C PRO A 88 -36.42 -14.35 19.10
N ARG A 89 -35.39 -14.96 19.72
CA ARG A 89 -33.99 -14.67 19.38
C ARG A 89 -33.75 -14.96 17.90
N ILE A 90 -32.84 -14.22 17.30
CA ILE A 90 -32.33 -14.51 15.96
C ILE A 90 -31.74 -15.93 15.95
N PRO A 91 -32.07 -16.76 14.94
CA PRO A 91 -31.58 -18.14 14.87
C PRO A 91 -30.07 -18.21 14.59
N SER A 92 -29.46 -19.33 14.99
CA SER A 92 -28.09 -19.69 14.59
C SER A 92 -27.99 -19.84 13.06
N PRO A 93 -26.87 -19.45 12.44
CA PRO A 93 -25.64 -18.97 13.09
C PRO A 93 -25.65 -17.47 13.45
N TYR A 94 -26.56 -16.69 12.89
CA TYR A 94 -26.55 -15.23 12.98
C TYR A 94 -26.77 -14.70 14.41
N GLY A 95 -27.66 -15.34 15.17
CA GLY A 95 -27.90 -15.00 16.57
C GLY A 95 -26.70 -15.27 17.48
N ASP A 96 -25.78 -16.15 17.08
CA ASP A 96 -24.61 -16.49 17.89
C ASP A 96 -23.63 -15.32 18.00
N GLU A 97 -23.67 -14.37 17.06
CA GLU A 97 -22.88 -13.13 17.07
C GLU A 97 -23.39 -12.10 18.08
N ILE A 98 -24.65 -12.21 18.50
CA ILE A 98 -25.30 -11.22 19.39
C ILE A 98 -24.88 -11.50 20.84
N PHE A 99 -23.87 -10.78 21.31
CA PHE A 99 -23.31 -10.99 22.64
C PHE A 99 -24.30 -10.74 23.80
N TYR A 100 -25.36 -9.95 23.57
CA TYR A 100 -26.45 -9.75 24.54
C TYR A 100 -27.08 -11.08 24.95
N TYR A 101 -27.23 -12.03 24.03
CA TYR A 101 -27.79 -13.36 24.35
C TYR A 101 -26.89 -14.10 25.34
N GLY A 102 -25.58 -14.06 25.13
CA GLY A 102 -24.61 -14.65 26.04
C GLY A 102 -24.59 -13.99 27.42
N GLN A 103 -24.75 -12.67 27.49
CA GLN A 103 -24.84 -11.94 28.76
C GLN A 103 -26.10 -12.31 29.54
N VAL A 104 -27.25 -12.34 28.85
CA VAL A 104 -28.54 -12.75 29.43
C VAL A 104 -28.48 -14.19 29.94
N ASP A 105 -27.94 -15.11 29.15
CA ASP A 105 -27.81 -16.53 29.54
C ASP A 105 -26.88 -16.70 30.73
N ALA A 106 -25.77 -15.94 30.77
CA ALA A 106 -24.86 -15.94 31.91
C ALA A 106 -25.54 -15.46 33.20
N ILE A 107 -26.33 -14.40 33.15
CA ILE A 107 -27.06 -13.90 34.34
C ILE A 107 -28.15 -14.89 34.76
N LYS A 108 -28.93 -15.43 33.82
CA LYS A 108 -29.92 -16.47 34.11
C LYS A 108 -29.32 -17.67 34.83
N GLU A 109 -28.15 -18.13 34.40
CA GLU A 109 -27.44 -19.24 35.05
C GLU A 109 -26.96 -18.86 36.46
N LEU A 110 -26.33 -17.69 36.61
CA LEU A 110 -25.78 -17.23 37.89
C LEU A 110 -26.86 -16.90 38.94
N GLN A 111 -28.08 -16.56 38.50
CA GLN A 111 -29.20 -16.24 39.37
C GLN A 111 -29.89 -17.49 39.95
N LYS A 112 -29.70 -18.68 39.36
CA LYS A 112 -30.33 -19.93 39.83
C LYS A 112 -30.02 -20.18 41.30
N GLY A 113 -31.09 -20.31 42.11
CA GLY A 113 -30.99 -20.57 43.55
C GLY A 113 -30.51 -19.37 44.38
N LYS A 114 -30.40 -18.18 43.79
CA LYS A 114 -30.07 -16.94 44.50
C LYS A 114 -31.32 -16.20 44.95
N SER A 115 -31.19 -15.38 46.00
CA SER A 115 -32.27 -14.59 46.57
C SER A 115 -32.53 -13.27 45.82
N TRP A 116 -31.58 -12.82 45.01
CA TRP A 116 -31.71 -11.60 44.22
C TRP A 116 -32.42 -11.86 42.88
N ARG A 117 -33.06 -10.81 42.37
CA ARG A 117 -33.82 -10.77 41.13
C ARG A 117 -33.06 -10.04 40.04
N TRP A 118 -33.48 -10.17 38.80
CA TRP A 118 -32.86 -9.42 37.71
C TRP A 118 -33.83 -9.09 36.59
N CYS A 119 -33.53 -8.07 35.79
CA CYS A 119 -34.25 -7.77 34.56
C CYS A 119 -33.30 -7.28 33.47
N GLU A 120 -33.77 -7.31 32.23
CA GLU A 120 -33.09 -6.75 31.06
C GLU A 120 -33.79 -5.46 30.61
N VAL A 121 -33.04 -4.38 30.42
CA VAL A 121 -33.52 -3.12 29.84
C VAL A 121 -32.89 -2.93 28.47
N ARG A 122 -33.74 -2.77 27.44
CA ARG A 122 -33.37 -2.68 26.02
C ARG A 122 -33.62 -1.26 25.49
N PRO A 123 -32.66 -0.34 25.66
CA PRO A 123 -32.73 0.96 25.00
C PRO A 123 -32.56 0.85 23.48
N ASP A 124 -33.15 1.81 22.79
CA ASP A 124 -32.83 2.14 21.39
C ASP A 124 -31.69 3.18 21.34
N ALA A 125 -31.57 3.94 20.26
CA ALA A 125 -30.58 5.00 20.08
C ALA A 125 -30.54 5.94 21.30
N ILE A 126 -29.36 6.01 21.94
CA ILE A 126 -29.19 6.71 23.21
C ILE A 126 -28.95 8.21 22.96
N VAL A 127 -29.86 9.03 23.48
CA VAL A 127 -29.72 10.50 23.51
C VAL A 127 -29.21 10.92 24.88
N GLY A 128 -27.97 11.38 24.95
CA GLY A 128 -27.35 11.71 26.23
C GLY A 128 -25.94 12.28 26.10
N PHE A 129 -25.32 12.53 27.24
CA PHE A 129 -23.97 13.07 27.34
C PHE A 129 -23.17 12.26 28.36
N VAL A 130 -21.97 11.83 27.97
CA VAL A 130 -21.02 11.16 28.85
C VAL A 130 -19.71 11.94 28.84
N PRO A 131 -19.23 12.47 29.97
CA PRO A 131 -17.94 13.14 30.03
C PRO A 131 -16.79 12.10 29.93
N GLY A 132 -16.36 11.76 28.72
CA GLY A 132 -15.23 10.85 28.48
C GLY A 132 -14.98 10.53 27.00
N THR A 133 -13.76 10.12 26.65
CA THR A 133 -13.31 9.82 25.27
C THR A 133 -13.80 8.48 24.71
N THR A 134 -14.60 7.73 25.46
CA THR A 134 -14.96 6.32 25.16
C THR A 134 -16.40 6.11 24.71
N SER A 135 -17.23 7.15 24.59
CA SER A 135 -18.64 6.98 24.21
C SER A 135 -18.84 7.09 22.70
N ILE A 136 -18.62 5.99 21.97
CA ILE A 136 -18.75 5.93 20.50
C ILE A 136 -20.21 5.72 20.04
N MET A 137 -21.18 5.61 20.96
CA MET A 137 -22.56 5.19 20.63
C MET A 137 -23.63 6.20 21.03
N THR A 138 -23.28 7.50 21.08
CA THR A 138 -24.28 8.57 20.99
C THR A 138 -24.05 9.36 19.71
N PHE A 139 -25.12 9.64 18.97
CA PHE A 139 -25.03 10.47 17.77
C PHE A 139 -25.01 11.97 18.10
N LEU A 140 -25.41 12.36 19.31
CA LEU A 140 -25.68 13.75 19.64
C LEU A 140 -24.42 14.62 19.61
N GLU A 141 -23.32 14.16 20.21
CA GLU A 141 -22.05 14.90 20.25
C GLU A 141 -21.42 15.06 18.85
N PRO A 142 -21.24 13.99 18.04
CA PRO A 142 -20.76 14.13 16.66
C PRO A 142 -21.61 15.08 15.81
N THR A 143 -22.95 14.97 15.90
CA THR A 143 -23.85 15.86 15.17
C THR A 143 -23.73 17.30 15.65
N ALA A 144 -23.67 17.55 16.96
CA ALA A 144 -23.51 18.89 17.52
C ALA A 144 -22.18 19.55 17.09
N LEU A 145 -21.07 18.80 17.12
CA LEU A 145 -19.76 19.25 16.64
C LEU A 145 -19.79 19.60 15.15
N PHE A 146 -20.41 18.75 14.33
CA PHE A 146 -20.57 18.99 12.91
C PHE A 146 -21.38 20.26 12.63
N LEU A 147 -22.53 20.44 13.28
CA LEU A 147 -23.37 21.63 13.11
C LEU A 147 -22.67 22.92 13.57
N ALA A 148 -21.96 22.86 14.70
CA ALA A 148 -21.16 23.99 15.17
C ALA A 148 -20.06 24.39 14.18
N LEU A 149 -19.37 23.40 13.60
CA LEU A 149 -18.36 23.64 12.58
C LEU A 149 -18.97 24.18 11.28
N TRP A 150 -20.09 23.61 10.83
CA TRP A 150 -20.81 24.09 9.65
C TRP A 150 -21.18 25.56 9.79
N ARG A 151 -21.76 25.93 10.93
CA ARG A 151 -22.10 27.32 11.27
C ARG A 151 -20.87 28.22 11.38
N TYR A 152 -19.74 27.70 11.84
CA TYR A 152 -18.49 28.45 11.89
C TYR A 152 -17.96 28.75 10.47
N VAL A 153 -18.01 27.77 9.57
CA VAL A 153 -17.50 27.87 8.19
C VAL A 153 -18.44 28.69 7.30
N HIS A 154 -19.74 28.42 7.35
CA HIS A 154 -20.73 28.99 6.43
C HIS A 154 -21.50 30.19 6.99
N GLY A 155 -21.31 30.50 8.28
CA GLY A 155 -21.93 31.62 8.95
C GLY A 155 -23.33 31.34 9.53
N PRO A 156 -23.89 32.29 10.29
CA PRO A 156 -25.24 32.19 10.84
C PRO A 156 -26.31 32.24 9.75
N GLY A 157 -27.38 31.46 9.91
CA GLY A 157 -28.49 31.36 8.95
C GLY A 157 -28.19 30.52 7.73
N ALA A 158 -27.00 29.89 7.66
CA ALA A 158 -26.64 29.03 6.54
C ALA A 158 -27.59 27.82 6.45
N GLU A 159 -27.95 27.45 5.22
CA GLU A 159 -28.72 26.25 4.97
C GLU A 159 -27.88 24.99 5.19
N ILE A 160 -28.52 23.94 5.69
CA ILE A 160 -27.91 22.62 5.86
C ILE A 160 -28.92 21.51 5.58
N LYS A 161 -28.55 20.64 4.65
CA LYS A 161 -29.32 19.46 4.28
C LYS A 161 -29.25 18.41 5.38
N PHE A 162 -30.30 17.61 5.52
CA PHE A 162 -30.27 16.44 6.40
C PHE A 162 -29.10 15.52 6.05
N ILE A 163 -28.31 15.15 7.06
CA ILE A 163 -27.06 14.39 6.93
C ILE A 163 -27.26 12.87 6.75
N GLY A 164 -28.51 12.40 6.66
CA GLY A 164 -28.87 11.00 6.44
C GLY A 164 -29.62 10.76 5.13
N THR A 165 -30.07 9.52 4.92
CA THR A 165 -30.83 9.13 3.72
C THR A 165 -32.26 9.70 3.74
N ALA A 166 -32.89 9.83 2.57
CA ALA A 166 -34.31 10.20 2.46
C ALA A 166 -35.23 9.22 3.20
N THR A 167 -34.88 7.94 3.18
CA THR A 167 -35.53 6.89 3.96
C THR A 167 -35.45 7.19 5.46
N ASN A 168 -34.25 7.40 6.01
CA ASN A 168 -34.09 7.72 7.43
C ASN A 168 -34.73 9.05 7.82
N TYR A 169 -34.82 10.00 6.89
CA TYR A 169 -35.44 11.29 7.15
C TYR A 169 -36.94 11.17 7.46
N THR A 170 -37.61 10.30 6.69
CA THR A 170 -39.07 10.11 6.71
C THR A 170 -39.53 9.00 7.65
N HIS A 171 -38.70 7.98 7.88
CA HIS A 171 -39.04 6.89 8.79
C HIS A 171 -39.11 7.39 10.23
N THR A 172 -39.97 6.73 10.99
CA THR A 172 -40.17 7.04 12.41
C THR A 172 -39.32 6.11 13.26
N ASN A 173 -38.76 6.63 14.34
CA ASN A 173 -38.06 5.84 15.36
C ASN A 173 -38.33 6.42 16.76
N THR A 174 -38.04 5.60 17.76
CA THR A 174 -38.11 5.97 19.18
C THR A 174 -36.72 6.08 19.75
N ASP A 175 -36.37 7.23 20.29
CA ASP A 175 -35.09 7.41 21.00
C ASP A 175 -35.22 6.99 22.46
N SER A 176 -34.08 6.70 23.10
CA SER A 176 -33.98 6.43 24.53
C SER A 176 -33.03 7.42 25.18
N SER A 177 -33.56 8.47 25.82
CA SER A 177 -32.71 9.38 26.57
C SER A 177 -32.09 8.68 27.77
N GLN A 178 -30.87 9.09 28.14
CA GLN A 178 -30.18 8.57 29.32
C GLN A 178 -31.05 8.66 30.60
N ASP A 179 -31.89 9.69 30.71
CA ASP A 179 -32.78 9.92 31.85
C ASP A 179 -33.91 8.88 31.88
N THR A 180 -34.53 8.61 30.73
CA THR A 180 -35.58 7.59 30.62
C THR A 180 -35.01 6.21 30.87
N ILE A 181 -33.84 5.90 30.32
CA ILE A 181 -33.15 4.62 30.57
C ILE A 181 -32.91 4.43 32.08
N ALA A 182 -32.35 5.44 32.75
CA ALA A 182 -32.11 5.40 34.19
C ALA A 182 -33.41 5.21 34.99
N LYS A 183 -34.48 5.93 34.63
CA LYS A 183 -35.81 5.79 35.26
C LYS A 183 -36.37 4.38 35.07
N SER A 184 -36.23 3.79 33.88
CA SER A 184 -36.68 2.43 33.59
C SER A 184 -35.96 1.42 34.47
N HIS A 185 -34.63 1.50 34.57
CA HIS A 185 -33.83 0.66 35.47
C HIS A 185 -34.30 0.77 36.93
N ILE A 186 -34.50 1.99 37.43
CA ILE A 186 -34.93 2.24 38.81
C ILE A 186 -36.37 1.71 39.02
N TYR A 187 -37.30 2.02 38.13
CA TYR A 187 -38.70 1.64 38.25
C TYR A 187 -38.88 0.12 38.27
N LEU A 188 -38.27 -0.58 37.31
CA LEU A 188 -38.36 -2.03 37.22
C LEU A 188 -37.78 -2.71 38.46
N SER A 189 -36.63 -2.23 38.94
CA SER A 189 -35.94 -2.86 40.06
C SER A 189 -36.50 -2.49 41.44
N THR A 190 -37.19 -1.35 41.59
CA THR A 190 -37.67 -0.87 42.90
C THR A 190 -39.19 -0.86 43.05
N VAL A 191 -39.94 -0.64 41.97
CA VAL A 191 -41.41 -0.55 41.99
C VAL A 191 -42.06 -1.85 41.49
N LYS A 192 -41.45 -2.48 40.48
CA LYS A 192 -41.93 -3.71 39.84
C LYS A 192 -40.94 -4.89 39.94
N PRO A 193 -40.31 -5.16 41.10
CA PRO A 193 -39.22 -6.14 41.18
C PRO A 193 -39.70 -7.58 40.97
N GLU A 194 -40.93 -7.92 41.35
CA GLU A 194 -41.46 -9.27 41.15
C GLU A 194 -41.87 -9.48 39.69
N GLU A 195 -42.56 -8.50 39.09
CA GLU A 195 -43.04 -8.59 37.71
C GLU A 195 -41.92 -8.48 36.68
N SER A 196 -40.81 -7.81 37.02
CA SER A 196 -39.68 -7.66 36.10
C SER A 196 -38.65 -8.79 36.19
N ASN A 197 -38.78 -9.70 37.17
CA ASN A 197 -37.76 -10.71 37.41
C ASN A 197 -37.68 -11.73 36.26
N GLY A 198 -36.53 -11.81 35.60
CA GLY A 198 -36.27 -12.69 34.47
C GLY A 198 -36.80 -12.17 33.13
N GLU A 199 -37.44 -11.00 33.12
CA GLU A 199 -38.10 -10.40 31.98
C GLU A 199 -37.25 -9.29 31.33
N ALA A 200 -37.58 -8.97 30.08
CA ALA A 200 -36.97 -7.91 29.31
C ALA A 200 -37.97 -6.78 29.01
N PHE A 201 -37.47 -5.55 28.97
CA PHE A 201 -38.28 -4.36 28.74
C PHE A 201 -37.58 -3.41 27.77
N ASN A 202 -38.23 -3.08 26.67
CA ASN A 202 -37.88 -1.96 25.82
C ASN A 202 -38.12 -0.66 26.57
N THR A 203 -37.27 0.33 26.29
CA THR A 203 -37.41 1.67 26.86
C THR A 203 -37.36 2.69 25.74
N ALA A 204 -38.18 3.73 25.83
CA ALA A 204 -38.29 4.80 24.83
C ALA A 204 -38.81 6.06 25.50
N ASP A 205 -38.39 7.24 25.01
CA ASP A 205 -38.81 8.53 25.59
C ASP A 205 -40.28 8.83 25.36
N ASN A 206 -40.84 8.35 24.25
CA ASN A 206 -42.19 8.64 23.82
C ASN A 206 -42.89 7.37 23.35
N ALA A 207 -44.20 7.27 23.61
CA ALA A 207 -45.02 6.16 23.15
C ALA A 207 -45.26 6.19 21.63
N THR A 208 -45.15 7.36 21.00
CA THR A 208 -45.27 7.54 19.56
C THR A 208 -43.89 7.78 18.95
N PRO A 209 -43.51 7.04 17.89
CA PRO A 209 -42.23 7.27 17.22
C PRO A 209 -42.29 8.60 16.46
N VAL A 210 -41.13 9.27 16.34
CA VAL A 210 -41.00 10.57 15.68
C VAL A 210 -40.06 10.45 14.49
N SER A 211 -40.18 11.33 13.50
CA SER A 211 -39.32 11.32 12.31
C SER A 211 -38.19 12.36 12.40
N TRP A 212 -37.24 12.27 11.47
CA TRP A 212 -36.23 13.32 11.30
C TRP A 212 -36.78 14.55 10.56
N VAL A 213 -37.91 14.43 9.85
CA VAL A 213 -38.67 15.57 9.31
C VAL A 213 -38.97 16.59 10.41
N GLU A 214 -39.35 16.10 11.59
CA GLU A 214 -39.70 16.93 12.73
C GLU A 214 -38.46 17.35 13.54
N ARG A 215 -37.48 16.45 13.70
CA ARG A 215 -36.29 16.70 14.54
C ARG A 215 -35.25 17.60 13.90
N TRP A 216 -35.00 17.43 12.60
CA TRP A 216 -33.89 18.10 11.92
C TRP A 216 -33.99 19.63 11.96
N PRO A 217 -35.14 20.25 11.62
CA PRO A 217 -35.27 21.71 11.67
C PRO A 217 -35.04 22.27 13.07
N VAL A 218 -35.56 21.61 14.11
CA VAL A 218 -35.39 22.03 15.51
C VAL A 218 -33.93 21.93 15.94
N MET A 219 -33.26 20.85 15.54
CA MET A 219 -31.87 20.61 15.93
C MET A 219 -30.91 21.62 15.31
N VAL A 220 -31.09 21.98 14.04
CA VAL A 220 -30.19 22.91 13.36
C VAL A 220 -30.50 24.37 13.69
N ASP A 221 -31.77 24.70 13.96
CA ASP A 221 -32.19 26.03 14.46
C ASP A 221 -31.52 26.36 15.79
N TYR A 222 -31.30 25.36 16.66
CA TYR A 222 -30.52 25.53 17.90
C TYR A 222 -29.11 26.10 17.64
N PHE A 223 -28.48 25.78 16.50
CA PHE A 223 -27.19 26.31 16.08
C PHE A 223 -27.32 27.60 15.25
N GLY A 224 -28.52 28.11 15.04
CA GLY A 224 -28.82 29.25 14.16
C GLY A 224 -28.59 28.92 12.69
N LEU A 225 -28.91 27.69 12.26
CA LEU A 225 -28.85 27.21 10.88
C LEU A 225 -30.26 26.93 10.34
N GLN A 226 -30.41 26.83 9.02
CA GLN A 226 -31.68 26.50 8.38
C GLN A 226 -31.66 25.07 7.82
N GLY A 227 -32.48 24.19 8.40
CA GLY A 227 -32.56 22.80 7.97
C GLY A 227 -33.39 22.61 6.71
N THR A 228 -32.84 21.87 5.74
CA THR A 228 -33.58 21.46 4.54
C THR A 228 -33.71 19.94 4.46
N PRO A 229 -34.80 19.41 3.88
CA PRO A 229 -34.96 17.98 3.63
C PRO A 229 -33.77 17.39 2.85
N PRO A 230 -33.50 16.08 2.96
CA PRO A 230 -32.66 15.41 2.00
C PRO A 230 -33.34 15.50 0.63
N VAL A 231 -32.54 15.48 -0.43
CA VAL A 231 -33.08 15.43 -1.79
C VAL A 231 -33.83 14.09 -1.93
N GLU A 232 -35.14 14.14 -2.20
CA GLU A 232 -35.96 12.95 -2.44
C GLU A 232 -35.25 12.05 -3.44
N GLY A 233 -35.09 10.78 -3.02
CA GLY A 233 -34.15 9.78 -3.52
C GLY A 233 -33.40 10.25 -4.75
N ALA A 234 -32.17 10.75 -4.54
CA ALA A 234 -31.13 10.90 -5.55
C ALA A 234 -31.51 10.14 -6.82
N GLN A 235 -32.29 10.77 -7.71
CA GLN A 235 -32.43 10.22 -9.03
C GLN A 235 -30.99 10.29 -9.50
N ASN A 236 -30.36 9.14 -9.69
CA ASN A 236 -29.11 9.05 -10.41
C ASN A 236 -29.37 9.86 -11.67
N CYS A 237 -28.94 11.13 -11.68
CA CYS A 237 -29.26 12.07 -12.74
C CYS A 237 -28.70 11.55 -14.07
N CYS A 238 -27.78 10.59 -13.96
CA CYS A 238 -27.23 9.79 -15.02
C CYS A 238 -27.48 8.30 -14.71
N GLN A 239 -28.32 7.63 -15.50
CA GLN A 239 -28.29 6.17 -15.59
C GLN A 239 -27.23 5.80 -16.62
N VAL A 240 -26.05 5.39 -16.16
CA VAL A 240 -25.03 4.86 -17.07
C VAL A 240 -25.32 3.38 -17.32
N ASP A 241 -25.47 3.03 -18.59
CA ASP A 241 -25.40 1.66 -19.07
C ASP A 241 -24.02 1.45 -19.71
N LEU A 242 -23.26 0.45 -19.22
CA LEU A 242 -21.95 0.13 -19.77
C LEU A 242 -22.04 -0.38 -21.21
N ALA A 243 -23.21 -0.86 -21.66
CA ALA A 243 -23.43 -1.25 -23.04
C ALA A 243 -23.34 -0.04 -24.00
N ASP A 244 -23.68 1.16 -23.54
CA ASP A 244 -23.63 2.38 -24.36
C ASP A 244 -22.20 2.82 -24.69
N LEU A 245 -21.20 2.27 -24.01
CA LEU A 245 -19.77 2.56 -24.25
C LEU A 245 -19.21 1.82 -25.46
N VAL A 246 -20.00 0.92 -26.04
CA VAL A 246 -19.63 0.11 -27.19
C VAL A 246 -20.72 0.28 -28.26
N ASP A 247 -20.35 0.33 -29.53
CA ASP A 247 -21.30 0.43 -30.64
C ASP A 247 -21.78 -0.95 -31.14
N GLU A 248 -22.53 -0.97 -32.24
CA GLU A 248 -23.06 -2.21 -32.83
C GLU A 248 -21.98 -3.11 -33.45
N GLU A 249 -20.76 -2.60 -33.66
CA GLU A 249 -19.61 -3.33 -34.20
C GLU A 249 -18.64 -3.79 -33.09
N ASP A 250 -19.06 -3.71 -31.82
CA ASP A 250 -18.25 -3.97 -30.64
C ASP A 250 -17.06 -2.99 -30.46
N GLU A 251 -17.09 -1.82 -31.09
CA GLU A 251 -16.05 -0.79 -31.00
C GLU A 251 -16.36 0.24 -29.90
N VAL A 252 -15.30 0.73 -29.23
CA VAL A 252 -15.45 1.67 -28.11
C VAL A 252 -15.84 3.07 -28.59
N GLN A 253 -16.93 3.60 -28.05
CA GLN A 253 -17.42 4.96 -28.29
C GLN A 253 -17.38 5.85 -27.04
N ASP A 254 -17.49 7.16 -27.28
CA ASP A 254 -17.55 8.19 -26.23
C ASP A 254 -19.00 8.49 -25.86
N VAL A 255 -19.29 8.54 -24.56
CA VAL A 255 -20.60 8.93 -24.02
C VAL A 255 -20.44 10.20 -23.20
N VAL A 256 -21.22 11.23 -23.52
CA VAL A 256 -21.23 12.48 -22.74
C VAL A 256 -22.13 12.29 -21.52
N LEU A 257 -21.54 12.39 -20.32
CA LEU A 257 -22.26 12.27 -19.06
C LEU A 257 -22.93 13.60 -18.67
N HIS A 258 -22.16 14.68 -18.71
CA HIS A 258 -22.58 16.05 -18.40
C HIS A 258 -21.96 17.01 -19.41
N SER A 259 -22.65 18.10 -19.71
CA SER A 259 -22.15 19.13 -20.63
C SER A 259 -20.97 19.92 -20.09
N SER A 260 -20.81 19.98 -18.77
CA SER A 260 -19.70 20.69 -18.09
C SER A 260 -19.31 20.06 -16.75
N ILE A 261 -18.10 20.36 -16.25
CA ILE A 261 -17.67 19.98 -14.90
C ILE A 261 -18.52 20.66 -13.81
N VAL A 262 -18.99 21.89 -14.06
CA VAL A 262 -19.90 22.61 -13.15
C VAL A 262 -21.26 21.93 -13.09
N ASP A 263 -21.75 21.39 -14.21
CA ASP A 263 -22.98 20.59 -14.21
C ASP A 263 -22.80 19.28 -13.43
N LEU A 264 -21.65 18.61 -13.56
CA LEU A 264 -21.29 17.47 -12.71
C LEU A 264 -21.29 17.86 -11.22
N GLU A 265 -20.64 18.96 -10.85
CA GLU A 265 -20.52 19.48 -9.48
C GLU A 265 -21.88 19.74 -8.85
N ARG A 266 -22.80 20.38 -9.58
CA ARG A 266 -24.18 20.65 -9.10
C ARG A 266 -24.92 19.39 -8.69
N ASN A 267 -24.60 18.25 -9.31
CA ASN A 267 -25.26 16.96 -9.08
C ASN A 267 -24.57 16.09 -8.00
N VAL A 268 -23.40 16.47 -7.48
CA VAL A 268 -22.63 15.70 -6.47
C VAL A 268 -23.45 15.41 -5.20
N SER A 269 -24.32 16.33 -4.78
CA SER A 269 -25.15 16.15 -3.59
C SER A 269 -26.33 15.20 -3.79
N ALA A 270 -26.70 14.89 -5.03
CA ALA A 270 -27.89 14.13 -5.40
C ALA A 270 -27.60 12.92 -6.28
N CYS A 271 -26.35 12.62 -6.65
CA CYS A 271 -25.99 11.46 -7.47
C CYS A 271 -24.64 10.89 -7.01
N ASP A 272 -24.63 9.62 -6.62
CA ASP A 272 -23.42 8.95 -6.13
C ASP A 272 -22.35 8.80 -7.22
N LEU A 273 -22.78 8.60 -8.47
CA LEU A 273 -21.87 8.53 -9.61
C LEU A 273 -21.20 9.88 -9.87
N CYS A 274 -21.97 10.97 -9.82
CA CYS A 274 -21.42 12.33 -9.98
C CYS A 274 -20.46 12.66 -8.85
N ARG A 275 -20.78 12.28 -7.61
CA ARG A 275 -19.88 12.42 -6.45
C ARG A 275 -18.58 11.66 -6.68
N LEU A 276 -18.66 10.39 -7.06
CA LEU A 276 -17.49 9.56 -7.31
C LEU A 276 -16.57 10.18 -8.38
N PHE A 277 -17.13 10.60 -9.51
CA PHE A 277 -16.34 11.18 -10.61
C PHE A 277 -15.76 12.54 -10.27
N HIS A 278 -16.57 13.44 -9.70
CA HIS A 278 -16.12 14.78 -9.33
C HIS A 278 -15.02 14.71 -8.27
N THR A 279 -15.20 13.94 -7.20
CA THR A 279 -14.20 13.78 -6.15
C THR A 279 -12.91 13.18 -6.70
N SER A 280 -12.99 12.11 -7.50
CA SER A 280 -11.79 11.46 -8.06
C SER A 280 -10.98 12.39 -8.97
N ILE A 281 -11.65 13.14 -9.85
CA ILE A 281 -10.98 14.07 -10.78
C ILE A 281 -10.32 15.22 -10.00
N THR A 282 -11.05 15.83 -9.07
CA THR A 282 -10.56 16.97 -8.30
C THR A 282 -9.39 16.58 -7.39
N GLU A 283 -9.48 15.44 -6.71
CA GLU A 283 -8.37 14.91 -5.88
C GLU A 283 -7.13 14.62 -6.72
N LYS A 284 -7.28 13.97 -7.89
CA LYS A 284 -6.16 13.70 -8.79
C LYS A 284 -5.47 15.00 -9.24
N LEU A 285 -6.24 15.99 -9.69
CA LEU A 285 -5.70 17.28 -10.15
C LEU A 285 -4.94 18.00 -9.02
N GLN A 286 -5.45 17.93 -7.80
CA GLN A 286 -4.79 18.50 -6.62
C GLN A 286 -3.49 17.77 -6.28
N ILE A 287 -3.49 16.44 -6.25
CA ILE A 287 -2.31 15.61 -5.93
C ILE A 287 -1.21 15.81 -6.99
N GLU A 288 -1.58 15.87 -8.26
CA GLU A 288 -0.63 16.03 -9.36
C GLU A 288 -0.18 17.49 -9.57
N GLY A 289 -0.72 18.45 -8.80
CA GLY A 289 -0.39 19.87 -8.92
C GLY A 289 -0.70 20.42 -10.32
N VAL A 290 -1.73 19.91 -10.99
CA VAL A 290 -2.04 20.28 -12.37
C VAL A 290 -2.70 21.65 -12.38
N SER A 291 -2.11 22.60 -13.11
CA SER A 291 -2.77 23.88 -13.40
C SER A 291 -4.01 23.61 -14.24
N VAL A 292 -5.17 24.05 -13.75
CA VAL A 292 -6.44 23.94 -14.45
C VAL A 292 -6.75 25.27 -15.13
N ASP A 293 -7.32 25.20 -16.33
CA ASP A 293 -7.86 26.40 -16.98
C ASP A 293 -9.16 26.82 -16.27
N GLN A 294 -9.09 27.96 -15.57
CA GLN A 294 -10.20 28.48 -14.78
C GLN A 294 -11.35 29.02 -15.64
N GLU A 295 -11.07 29.42 -16.89
CA GLU A 295 -12.10 29.80 -17.85
C GLU A 295 -12.82 28.55 -18.36
N ALA A 296 -12.07 27.49 -18.67
CA ALA A 296 -12.64 26.19 -19.05
C ALA A 296 -13.46 25.54 -17.93
N TRP A 297 -13.12 25.79 -16.66
CA TRP A 297 -13.92 25.31 -15.52
C TRP A 297 -15.37 25.82 -15.56
N ASN A 298 -15.55 27.07 -15.98
CA ASN A 298 -16.87 27.70 -16.05
C ASN A 298 -17.51 27.62 -17.44
N ASP A 299 -16.84 26.98 -18.41
CA ASP A 299 -17.33 26.81 -19.78
C ASP A 299 -18.48 25.79 -19.81
N PRO A 300 -19.70 26.19 -20.21
CA PRO A 300 -20.84 25.27 -20.33
C PRO A 300 -20.66 24.19 -21.41
N ASP A 301 -19.67 24.34 -22.31
CA ASP A 301 -19.34 23.41 -23.38
C ASP A 301 -18.07 22.58 -23.09
N SER A 302 -17.68 22.40 -21.82
CA SER A 302 -16.55 21.55 -21.39
C SER A 302 -17.01 20.16 -20.89
N PRO A 303 -17.40 19.22 -21.78
CA PRO A 303 -18.11 18.00 -21.40
C PRO A 303 -17.28 17.06 -20.53
N VAL A 304 -17.99 16.36 -19.64
CA VAL A 304 -17.49 15.20 -18.92
C VAL A 304 -17.78 13.97 -19.78
N ILE A 305 -16.73 13.37 -20.34
CA ILE A 305 -16.84 12.28 -21.31
C ILE A 305 -16.45 10.97 -20.64
N LEU A 306 -17.25 9.94 -20.88
CA LEU A 306 -17.00 8.55 -20.55
C LEU A 306 -16.50 7.79 -21.77
N ARG A 307 -15.45 7.00 -21.61
CA ARG A 307 -14.97 6.08 -22.65
C ARG A 307 -14.60 4.74 -22.03
N GLY A 308 -15.15 3.65 -22.57
CA GLY A 308 -14.77 2.30 -22.16
C GLY A 308 -13.32 1.97 -22.54
N ILE A 309 -12.70 1.01 -21.86
CA ILE A 309 -11.41 0.44 -22.26
C ILE A 309 -11.59 -1.08 -22.37
N GLN A 310 -11.36 -1.61 -23.58
CA GLN A 310 -11.36 -3.04 -23.88
C GLN A 310 -9.95 -3.60 -23.80
N TYR A 311 -9.84 -4.87 -23.38
CA TYR A 311 -8.57 -5.58 -23.36
C TYR A 311 -8.36 -6.26 -24.71
N THR A 312 -7.22 -6.03 -25.34
CA THR A 312 -6.84 -6.75 -26.56
C THR A 312 -5.70 -7.70 -26.23
N ASP A 313 -5.86 -8.98 -26.52
CA ASP A 313 -4.83 -9.98 -26.26
C ASP A 313 -3.70 -9.97 -27.31
N GLY A 314 -2.72 -10.87 -27.15
CA GLY A 314 -1.59 -11.00 -28.08
C GLY A 314 -1.96 -11.46 -29.50
N ASN A 315 -3.20 -11.91 -29.74
CA ASN A 315 -3.72 -12.27 -31.06
C ASN A 315 -4.53 -11.13 -31.71
N TYR A 316 -4.57 -9.96 -31.08
CA TYR A 316 -5.40 -8.82 -31.50
C TYR A 316 -6.90 -9.08 -31.37
N GLU A 317 -7.31 -10.01 -30.51
CA GLU A 317 -8.72 -10.25 -30.21
C GLU A 317 -9.17 -9.34 -29.05
N SER A 318 -10.28 -8.64 -29.23
CA SER A 318 -10.88 -7.79 -28.19
C SER A 318 -11.69 -8.64 -27.23
N HIS A 319 -11.32 -8.53 -25.96
CA HIS A 319 -11.99 -9.06 -24.79
C HIS A 319 -12.64 -7.88 -24.08
N GLY A 320 -13.79 -8.09 -23.43
CA GLY A 320 -14.69 -7.03 -22.99
C GLY A 320 -14.09 -5.95 -22.08
N LEU A 321 -14.96 -5.01 -21.69
CA LEU A 321 -14.59 -3.83 -20.93
C LEU A 321 -13.96 -4.16 -19.58
N PHE A 322 -12.81 -3.57 -19.27
CA PHE A 322 -12.19 -3.70 -17.95
C PHE A 322 -12.12 -2.38 -17.18
N TRP A 323 -12.07 -1.24 -17.88
CA TRP A 323 -12.09 0.09 -17.25
C TRP A 323 -13.03 1.10 -17.93
N LEU A 324 -13.41 2.11 -17.15
CA LEU A 324 -13.98 3.37 -17.61
C LEU A 324 -12.92 4.46 -17.51
N LYS A 325 -12.67 5.20 -18.58
CA LYS A 325 -11.98 6.48 -18.52
C LYS A 325 -13.01 7.60 -18.45
N VAL A 326 -12.96 8.40 -17.40
CA VAL A 326 -13.75 9.64 -17.28
C VAL A 326 -12.80 10.81 -17.51
N ARG A 327 -13.09 11.68 -18.48
CA ARG A 327 -12.17 12.76 -18.90
C ARG A 327 -12.89 14.09 -19.09
N CYS A 328 -12.18 15.18 -18.80
CA CYS A 328 -12.59 16.56 -18.99
C CYS A 328 -11.50 17.30 -19.80
N ASP A 329 -11.39 16.98 -21.09
CA ASP A 329 -10.20 17.32 -21.89
C ASP A 329 -9.96 18.83 -22.04
N ARG A 330 -11.02 19.65 -22.01
CA ARG A 330 -10.90 21.12 -22.08
C ARG A 330 -10.28 21.73 -20.82
N LEU A 331 -10.48 21.12 -19.65
CA LEU A 331 -9.87 21.59 -18.40
C LEU A 331 -8.36 21.40 -18.41
N SER A 332 -7.94 20.22 -18.85
CA SER A 332 -6.54 19.82 -18.99
C SER A 332 -6.46 18.44 -19.66
N PRO A 333 -5.44 18.17 -20.49
CA PRO A 333 -5.15 16.81 -20.97
C PRO A 333 -4.91 15.79 -19.84
N ARG A 334 -4.63 16.26 -18.60
CA ARG A 334 -4.42 15.41 -17.41
C ARG A 334 -5.68 15.26 -16.55
N ALA A 335 -6.77 15.96 -16.86
CA ALA A 335 -8.04 15.91 -16.14
C ALA A 335 -8.87 14.67 -16.52
N TYR A 336 -8.38 13.49 -16.12
CA TYR A 336 -9.09 12.23 -16.31
C TYR A 336 -8.83 11.25 -15.17
N CYS A 337 -9.76 10.33 -14.92
CA CYS A 337 -9.64 9.23 -13.95
C CYS A 337 -10.05 7.90 -14.58
N TYR A 338 -9.55 6.81 -14.00
CA TYR A 338 -9.93 5.45 -14.39
C TYR A 338 -10.73 4.77 -13.29
N PHE A 339 -11.75 4.02 -13.70
CA PHE A 339 -12.59 3.22 -12.82
C PHE A 339 -12.63 1.78 -13.31
N SER A 340 -12.74 0.84 -12.38
CA SER A 340 -12.86 -0.59 -12.64
C SER A 340 -14.29 -1.05 -12.42
N PHE A 341 -14.70 -2.08 -13.15
CA PHE A 341 -16.02 -2.68 -13.05
C PHE A 341 -15.94 -4.08 -12.45
N TYR A 342 -16.99 -4.51 -11.77
CA TYR A 342 -17.18 -5.93 -11.43
C TYR A 342 -18.68 -6.26 -11.27
N PRO A 343 -19.13 -7.49 -11.62
CA PRO A 343 -20.52 -7.88 -11.44
C PRO A 343 -20.92 -7.87 -9.96
N LYS A 344 -22.18 -7.51 -9.68
CA LYS A 344 -22.76 -7.70 -8.34
C LYS A 344 -22.84 -9.17 -7.95
N ASP A 345 -23.15 -10.05 -8.91
CA ASP A 345 -23.16 -11.50 -8.72
C ASP A 345 -21.95 -12.14 -9.44
N GLU A 346 -21.02 -12.72 -8.68
CA GLU A 346 -19.83 -13.40 -9.21
C GLU A 346 -20.16 -14.55 -10.18
N LYS A 347 -21.37 -15.11 -10.12
CA LYS A 347 -21.84 -16.16 -11.01
C LYS A 347 -22.58 -15.63 -12.23
N ALA A 348 -22.84 -14.33 -12.31
CA ALA A 348 -23.46 -13.74 -13.48
C ALA A 348 -22.55 -13.99 -14.68
N GLN A 349 -23.05 -14.76 -15.65
CA GLN A 349 -22.37 -14.96 -16.92
C GLN A 349 -22.48 -13.66 -17.73
N LEU A 350 -21.62 -12.69 -17.43
CA LEU A 350 -21.47 -11.45 -18.20
C LEU A 350 -20.82 -11.68 -19.58
N GLY A 351 -20.74 -12.94 -20.05
CA GLY A 351 -20.29 -13.35 -21.37
C GLY A 351 -19.11 -12.56 -21.91
N THR A 352 -17.90 -12.72 -21.35
CA THR A 352 -16.66 -12.01 -21.77
C THR A 352 -16.73 -10.46 -21.85
N SER A 353 -17.88 -9.81 -21.63
CA SER A 353 -18.09 -8.37 -21.85
C SER A 353 -17.52 -7.49 -20.74
N ILE A 354 -17.29 -8.05 -19.55
CA ILE A 354 -16.65 -7.37 -18.41
C ILE A 354 -15.67 -8.33 -17.72
N LEU A 355 -14.44 -7.88 -17.47
CA LEU A 355 -13.35 -8.76 -17.00
C LEU A 355 -13.07 -8.70 -15.48
N GLY A 356 -13.52 -7.67 -14.77
CA GLY A 356 -13.20 -7.48 -13.35
C GLY A 356 -14.05 -8.30 -12.37
N ARG A 357 -13.50 -8.65 -11.20
CA ARG A 357 -14.18 -9.33 -10.09
C ARG A 357 -14.12 -8.54 -8.77
N PRO A 358 -15.00 -8.86 -7.79
CA PRO A 358 -14.96 -8.24 -6.47
C PRO A 358 -13.62 -8.43 -5.78
N ILE A 359 -13.12 -7.37 -5.14
CA ILE A 359 -12.00 -7.44 -4.20
C ILE A 359 -12.61 -7.64 -2.81
N LYS A 360 -12.11 -8.63 -2.07
CA LYS A 360 -12.62 -8.99 -0.73
C LYS A 360 -11.59 -8.58 0.33
N PRO A 361 -11.98 -8.58 1.62
CA PRO A 361 -11.02 -8.39 2.70
C PRO A 361 -9.87 -9.40 2.60
N PRO A 362 -8.59 -9.00 2.75
CA PRO A 362 -7.44 -9.88 2.51
C PRO A 362 -7.46 -11.18 3.33
N ALA A 363 -7.95 -11.11 4.58
CA ALA A 363 -8.08 -12.28 5.45
C ALA A 363 -9.04 -13.35 4.90
N LYS A 364 -10.03 -12.95 4.07
CA LYS A 364 -10.96 -13.85 3.38
C LYS A 364 -10.42 -14.35 2.04
N GLN A 365 -9.21 -13.94 1.63
CA GLN A 365 -8.59 -14.27 0.35
C GLN A 365 -7.44 -15.27 0.44
N LEU A 366 -7.28 -15.96 1.58
CA LEU A 366 -6.27 -17.01 1.72
C LEU A 366 -6.47 -18.16 0.72
N SER A 367 -7.73 -18.48 0.37
CA SER A 367 -8.04 -19.47 -0.67
C SER A 367 -7.55 -19.03 -2.04
N LEU A 368 -7.71 -17.75 -2.39
CA LEU A 368 -7.24 -17.20 -3.66
C LEU A 368 -5.72 -17.33 -3.80
N VAL A 369 -4.97 -16.98 -2.75
CA VAL A 369 -3.50 -17.14 -2.75
C VAL A 369 -3.12 -18.62 -2.90
N LYS A 370 -3.86 -19.53 -2.23
CA LYS A 370 -3.65 -20.97 -2.36
C LYS A 370 -3.95 -21.49 -3.76
N ASP A 371 -4.91 -20.91 -4.46
CA ASP A 371 -5.25 -21.25 -5.84
C ASP A 371 -4.16 -20.75 -6.80
N TRP A 372 -3.66 -19.53 -6.62
CA TRP A 372 -2.52 -19.01 -7.40
C TRP A 372 -1.25 -19.83 -7.22
N VAL A 373 -0.95 -20.27 -5.98
CA VAL A 373 0.18 -21.17 -5.72
C VAL A 373 0.01 -22.50 -6.46
N ARG A 374 -1.19 -23.10 -6.38
CA ARG A 374 -1.49 -24.37 -7.05
C ARG A 374 -1.39 -24.26 -8.57
N GLU A 375 -2.02 -23.26 -9.17
CA GLU A 375 -1.94 -23.03 -10.62
C GLU A 375 -0.48 -22.84 -11.06
N CYS A 376 0.31 -22.11 -10.28
CA CYS A 376 1.73 -21.93 -10.56
C CYS A 376 2.55 -23.22 -10.39
N ASP A 377 2.22 -24.06 -9.41
CA ASP A 377 2.85 -25.39 -9.25
C ASP A 377 2.43 -26.34 -10.39
N ASP A 378 1.24 -26.21 -10.96
CA ASP A 378 0.77 -27.11 -12.00
C ASP A 378 1.25 -26.69 -13.41
N GLN A 379 1.30 -25.38 -13.70
CA GLN A 379 1.58 -24.86 -15.05
C GLN A 379 3.00 -24.32 -15.26
N HIS A 380 3.69 -23.80 -14.22
CA HIS A 380 4.94 -23.05 -14.40
C HIS A 380 6.18 -23.84 -13.99
N GLN A 381 6.85 -24.47 -14.96
CA GLN A 381 8.03 -25.30 -14.72
C GLN A 381 9.19 -24.52 -14.09
N SER A 382 9.39 -23.25 -14.44
CA SER A 382 10.49 -22.43 -13.90
C SER A 382 10.27 -22.01 -12.44
N CYS A 383 9.06 -22.19 -11.92
CA CYS A 383 8.65 -21.82 -10.57
C CYS A 383 8.65 -23.00 -9.59
N HIS A 384 8.77 -24.24 -10.07
CA HIS A 384 8.75 -25.44 -9.24
C HIS A 384 9.85 -25.38 -8.17
N SER A 385 9.41 -25.32 -6.91
CA SER A 385 10.30 -25.24 -5.76
C SER A 385 10.40 -26.62 -5.10
N ALA A 386 11.48 -27.33 -5.38
CA ALA A 386 11.83 -28.54 -4.64
C ALA A 386 12.17 -28.17 -3.18
N PRO A 387 11.96 -29.09 -2.21
CA PRO A 387 12.52 -28.93 -0.87
C PRO A 387 14.01 -28.61 -0.95
N THR A 388 14.43 -27.60 -0.20
CA THR A 388 15.81 -27.09 -0.23
C THR A 388 16.39 -27.10 1.18
N SER A 389 17.70 -26.89 1.30
CA SER A 389 18.32 -26.67 2.61
C SER A 389 17.66 -25.46 3.26
N LEU A 390 17.13 -25.65 4.46
CA LEU A 390 16.58 -24.57 5.25
C LEU A 390 17.68 -23.55 5.61
N PRO A 391 17.32 -22.27 5.77
CA PRO A 391 18.21 -21.27 6.36
C PRO A 391 18.73 -21.71 7.73
N THR A 392 19.83 -21.10 8.19
CA THR A 392 20.46 -21.42 9.49
C THR A 392 19.45 -21.48 10.63
N ARG A 393 18.49 -20.54 10.61
CA ARG A 393 17.34 -20.50 11.52
C ARG A 393 16.06 -20.19 10.75
N VAL A 394 14.96 -20.78 11.19
CA VAL A 394 13.60 -20.50 10.70
C VAL A 394 12.62 -20.48 11.87
N VAL A 395 11.49 -19.82 11.71
CA VAL A 395 10.35 -19.92 12.62
C VAL A 395 9.53 -21.15 12.23
N ASP A 396 9.49 -22.16 13.08
CA ASP A 396 8.54 -23.28 12.97
C ASP A 396 7.17 -22.78 13.42
N VAL A 397 6.30 -22.54 12.45
CA VAL A 397 4.93 -22.12 12.67
C VAL A 397 3.97 -23.30 12.83
N GLY A 398 4.39 -24.53 12.54
CA GLY A 398 3.51 -25.69 12.47
C GLY A 398 2.50 -25.63 11.31
N ILE A 399 1.73 -26.69 11.13
CA ILE A 399 0.75 -26.83 10.03
C ILE A 399 -0.73 -26.77 10.51
N ALA A 400 -0.96 -26.73 11.83
CA ALA A 400 -2.30 -26.67 12.44
C ALA A 400 -2.32 -25.70 13.65
N GLY A 401 -3.36 -24.85 13.71
CA GLY A 401 -3.41 -23.57 14.45
C GLY A 401 -3.40 -23.59 15.99
N VAL A 402 -2.90 -24.64 16.64
CA VAL A 402 -2.89 -24.74 18.10
C VAL A 402 -1.48 -24.61 18.70
N ARG A 403 -0.43 -24.87 17.91
CA ARG A 403 0.95 -24.77 18.40
C ARG A 403 1.45 -23.32 18.35
N GLU A 404 2.11 -22.85 19.40
CA GLU A 404 2.80 -21.56 19.35
C GLU A 404 4.04 -21.63 18.44
N PRO A 405 4.31 -20.61 17.61
CA PRO A 405 5.53 -20.54 16.83
C PRO A 405 6.79 -20.62 17.71
N GLN A 406 7.90 -21.08 17.14
CA GLN A 406 9.20 -21.11 17.83
C GLN A 406 10.34 -20.94 16.81
N LEU A 407 11.44 -20.33 17.23
CA LEU A 407 12.65 -20.28 16.43
C LEU A 407 13.37 -21.64 16.48
N VAL A 408 13.83 -22.13 15.34
CA VAL A 408 14.51 -23.43 15.23
C VAL A 408 15.83 -23.24 14.49
N VAL A 409 16.92 -23.79 15.05
CA VAL A 409 18.21 -23.93 14.37
C VAL A 409 18.18 -25.21 13.56
N THR A 410 18.28 -25.10 12.24
CA THR A 410 17.92 -26.19 11.32
C THR A 410 19.07 -27.15 11.07
N SER A 411 20.31 -26.75 11.34
CA SER A 411 21.52 -27.54 11.05
C SER A 411 21.60 -28.07 9.61
N GLY A 412 20.99 -27.38 8.63
CA GLY A 412 20.98 -27.78 7.22
C GLY A 412 19.93 -28.82 6.85
N GLU A 413 18.89 -29.01 7.67
CA GLU A 413 17.72 -29.81 7.30
C GLU A 413 17.10 -29.37 5.97
N VAL A 414 16.45 -30.31 5.27
CA VAL A 414 15.78 -30.04 3.99
C VAL A 414 14.29 -29.89 4.22
N GLY A 415 13.70 -28.82 3.69
CA GLY A 415 12.28 -28.54 3.83
C GLY A 415 11.77 -27.45 2.90
N ARG A 416 10.47 -27.15 3.02
CA ARG A 416 9.83 -26.00 2.39
C ARG A 416 9.63 -24.90 3.43
N TYR A 417 9.95 -23.68 3.06
CA TYR A 417 9.74 -22.51 3.89
C TYR A 417 9.26 -21.32 3.06
N MET A 418 8.60 -20.38 3.71
CA MET A 418 8.22 -19.10 3.15
C MET A 418 9.08 -17.98 3.74
N THR A 419 9.12 -16.82 3.10
CA THR A 419 9.81 -15.64 3.63
C THR A 419 8.83 -14.48 3.80
N LEU A 420 9.14 -13.57 4.71
CA LEU A 420 8.41 -12.31 4.89
C LEU A 420 9.29 -11.12 4.47
N SER A 421 8.82 -10.37 3.47
CA SER A 421 9.31 -9.05 3.13
C SER A 421 8.45 -7.99 3.82
N HIS A 422 9.05 -7.19 4.71
CA HIS A 422 8.31 -6.21 5.52
C HIS A 422 9.13 -4.96 5.83
N CYS A 423 8.45 -3.87 6.17
CA CYS A 423 9.11 -2.68 6.70
C CYS A 423 9.36 -2.83 8.20
N TRP A 424 10.58 -2.50 8.65
CA TRP A 424 10.88 -2.46 10.09
C TRP A 424 10.27 -1.21 10.77
N GLY A 425 10.09 -0.13 10.02
CA GLY A 425 9.53 1.13 10.54
C GLY A 425 10.40 1.83 11.58
N LEU A 426 9.77 2.79 12.27
CA LEU A 426 10.37 3.54 13.39
C LEU A 426 10.08 2.91 14.76
N HIS A 427 9.05 2.06 14.84
CA HIS A 427 8.69 1.38 16.09
C HIS A 427 9.61 0.18 16.37
N PRO A 428 9.87 -0.16 17.65
CA PRO A 428 10.66 -1.34 17.99
C PRO A 428 10.02 -2.62 17.45
N VAL A 429 10.75 -3.30 16.55
CA VAL A 429 10.38 -4.61 16.01
C VAL A 429 10.90 -5.69 16.95
N ILE A 430 10.17 -6.80 17.09
CA ILE A 430 10.68 -7.99 17.79
C ILE A 430 11.89 -8.52 17.03
N ARG A 431 13.02 -8.63 17.73
CA ARG A 431 14.30 -9.02 17.16
C ARG A 431 14.95 -10.12 17.97
N THR A 432 15.60 -11.04 17.28
CA THR A 432 16.50 -11.99 17.93
C THR A 432 17.83 -11.32 18.19
N THR A 433 18.27 -11.38 19.44
CA THR A 433 19.56 -10.89 19.93
C THR A 433 20.22 -11.99 20.75
N SER A 434 21.48 -11.81 21.13
CA SER A 434 22.19 -12.73 22.03
C SER A 434 21.41 -12.98 23.33
N ASP A 435 20.68 -11.97 23.83
CA ASP A 435 19.88 -12.06 25.05
C ASP A 435 18.50 -12.72 24.86
N THR A 436 17.94 -12.67 23.65
CA THR A 436 16.55 -13.12 23.39
C THR A 436 16.45 -14.44 22.62
N ILE A 437 17.55 -14.94 22.06
CA ILE A 437 17.55 -16.14 21.21
C ILE A 437 17.02 -17.38 21.93
N ASP A 438 17.45 -17.63 23.18
CA ASP A 438 17.02 -18.79 23.95
C ASP A 438 15.51 -18.77 24.25
N ASP A 439 14.94 -17.57 24.43
CA ASP A 439 13.51 -17.40 24.66
C ASP A 439 12.71 -17.59 23.36
N HIS A 440 13.21 -17.05 22.24
CA HIS A 440 12.60 -17.27 20.93
C HIS A 440 12.64 -18.75 20.50
N ILE A 441 13.68 -19.49 20.89
CA ILE A 441 13.77 -20.94 20.65
C ILE A 441 12.72 -21.70 21.47
N LYS A 442 12.45 -21.28 22.71
CA LYS A 442 11.41 -21.90 23.54
C LYS A 442 10.00 -21.62 23.01
N SER A 443 9.69 -20.36 22.69
CA SER A 443 8.37 -19.96 22.19
C SER A 443 8.37 -18.52 21.67
N LEU A 444 7.59 -18.28 20.63
CA LEU A 444 7.22 -16.98 20.08
C LEU A 444 5.68 -16.85 20.10
N PRO A 445 5.07 -16.51 21.26
CA PRO A 445 3.62 -16.48 21.39
C PRO A 445 2.96 -15.55 20.36
N LEU A 446 1.95 -16.02 19.63
CA LEU A 446 1.23 -15.23 18.62
C LEU A 446 0.68 -13.91 19.17
N SER A 447 0.26 -13.91 20.44
CA SER A 447 -0.25 -12.74 21.16
C SER A 447 0.79 -11.64 21.36
N ARG A 448 2.08 -12.00 21.39
CA ARG A 448 3.20 -11.06 21.48
C ARG A 448 3.70 -10.62 20.11
N LEU A 449 3.47 -11.40 19.06
CA LEU A 449 3.87 -11.03 17.70
C LEU A 449 3.05 -9.81 17.22
N PRO A 450 3.71 -8.85 16.56
CA PRO A 450 3.02 -7.72 15.96
C PRO A 450 2.17 -8.19 14.76
N PRO A 451 1.11 -7.44 14.39
CA PRO A 451 0.17 -7.82 13.33
C PRO A 451 0.81 -8.38 12.05
N THR A 452 1.85 -7.73 11.50
CA THR A 452 2.49 -8.22 10.26
C THR A 452 3.10 -9.61 10.41
N PHE A 453 3.67 -9.93 11.58
CA PHE A 453 4.29 -11.24 11.82
C PHE A 453 3.21 -12.29 12.10
N ARG A 454 2.18 -11.91 12.84
CA ARG A 454 1.02 -12.77 13.11
C ARG A 454 0.32 -13.17 11.81
N ASP A 455 0.05 -12.21 10.94
CA ASP A 455 -0.59 -12.47 9.64
C ASP A 455 0.31 -13.35 8.77
N ALA A 456 1.61 -13.09 8.73
CA ALA A 456 2.56 -13.93 8.00
C ALA A 456 2.55 -15.39 8.49
N VAL A 457 2.47 -15.61 9.81
CA VAL A 457 2.31 -16.95 10.39
C VAL A 457 1.00 -17.61 9.93
N LEU A 458 -0.12 -16.87 9.96
CA LEU A 458 -1.43 -17.38 9.54
C LEU A 458 -1.47 -17.72 8.05
N ILE A 459 -0.92 -16.87 7.19
CA ILE A 459 -0.78 -17.11 5.75
C ILE A 459 0.04 -18.38 5.51
N THR A 460 1.20 -18.49 6.15
CA THR A 460 2.11 -19.64 6.01
C THR A 460 1.42 -20.95 6.37
N ARG A 461 0.69 -20.97 7.50
CA ARG A 461 -0.12 -22.12 7.93
C ARG A 461 -1.23 -22.47 6.93
N SER A 462 -1.95 -21.46 6.43
CA SER A 462 -3.07 -21.66 5.49
C SER A 462 -2.65 -22.34 4.18
N LEU A 463 -1.39 -22.11 3.77
CA LEU A 463 -0.77 -22.70 2.60
C LEU A 463 -0.15 -24.08 2.87
N GLY A 464 -0.19 -24.56 4.12
CA GLY A 464 0.34 -25.86 4.53
C GLY A 464 1.87 -25.89 4.62
N VAL A 465 2.54 -24.73 4.75
CA VAL A 465 3.99 -24.65 4.94
C VAL A 465 4.29 -24.53 6.44
N GLN A 466 5.30 -25.27 6.90
CA GLN A 466 5.64 -25.32 8.33
C GLN A 466 6.61 -24.21 8.76
N TYR A 467 7.47 -23.75 7.86
CA TYR A 467 8.59 -22.87 8.20
C TYR A 467 8.42 -21.49 7.57
N LEU A 468 8.71 -20.45 8.36
CA LEU A 468 8.72 -19.06 7.93
C LEU A 468 10.06 -18.42 8.29
N TRP A 469 10.65 -17.70 7.36
CA TRP A 469 11.85 -16.91 7.58
C TRP A 469 11.52 -15.42 7.65
N ILE A 470 11.94 -14.79 8.73
CA ILE A 470 11.80 -13.34 8.98
C ILE A 470 13.17 -12.84 9.42
N ASP A 471 13.76 -11.90 8.67
CA ASP A 471 15.12 -11.38 8.90
C ASP A 471 15.39 -10.97 10.35
N SER A 472 14.48 -10.22 10.96
CA SER A 472 14.56 -9.74 12.34
C SER A 472 14.56 -10.86 13.39
N LEU A 473 13.98 -12.02 13.08
CA LEU A 473 13.92 -13.18 13.99
C LEU A 473 14.97 -14.26 13.68
N CYS A 474 15.35 -14.42 12.42
CA CYS A 474 16.22 -15.51 11.98
C CYS A 474 17.71 -15.11 11.93
N ILE A 475 18.02 -13.82 12.07
CA ILE A 475 19.37 -13.27 12.19
C ILE A 475 19.54 -12.67 13.59
N VAL A 476 20.69 -12.91 14.22
CA VAL A 476 21.06 -12.36 15.52
C VAL A 476 21.53 -10.91 15.34
N GLN A 477 20.66 -9.94 15.65
CA GLN A 477 20.77 -8.55 15.20
C GLN A 477 21.92 -7.76 15.84
N ASP A 478 22.44 -8.22 16.97
CA ASP A 478 23.57 -7.65 17.71
C ASP A 478 24.90 -8.37 17.42
N SER A 479 24.91 -9.44 16.61
CA SER A 479 26.14 -10.13 16.17
C SER A 479 26.52 -9.72 14.76
N LYS A 480 27.67 -9.06 14.63
CA LYS A 480 28.22 -8.69 13.32
C LYS A 480 28.59 -9.92 12.49
N GLU A 481 29.13 -10.94 13.13
CA GLU A 481 29.54 -12.19 12.50
C GLU A 481 28.34 -12.95 11.93
N ASP A 482 27.26 -13.06 12.71
CA ASP A 482 26.02 -13.70 12.27
C ASP A 482 25.36 -12.91 11.12
N TRP A 483 25.32 -11.58 11.23
CA TRP A 483 24.83 -10.72 10.16
C TRP A 483 25.64 -10.86 8.86
N GLU A 484 26.97 -10.92 8.93
CA GLU A 484 27.82 -11.12 7.74
C GLU A 484 27.60 -12.49 7.09
N LEU A 485 27.39 -13.54 7.89
CA LEU A 485 27.10 -14.89 7.38
C LEU A 485 25.72 -15.00 6.74
N GLU A 486 24.70 -14.38 7.33
CA GLU A 486 23.33 -14.48 6.84
C GLU A 486 23.04 -13.49 5.70
N SER A 487 23.63 -12.30 5.69
CA SER A 487 23.42 -11.31 4.63
C SER A 487 23.94 -11.79 3.27
N VAL A 488 25.07 -12.52 3.24
CA VAL A 488 25.59 -13.20 2.04
C VAL A 488 24.59 -14.23 1.49
N LYS A 489 23.79 -14.86 2.36
CA LYS A 489 22.83 -15.90 2.00
C LYS A 489 21.45 -15.34 1.66
N MET A 490 21.12 -14.10 2.04
CA MET A 490 19.77 -13.53 1.89
C MET A 490 19.22 -13.73 0.48
N GLY A 491 20.01 -13.45 -0.55
CA GLY A 491 19.56 -13.64 -1.93
C GLY A 491 19.13 -15.09 -2.21
N THR A 492 19.90 -16.07 -1.76
CA THR A 492 19.57 -17.50 -1.87
C THR A 492 18.37 -17.88 -1.00
N ILE A 493 18.22 -17.27 0.18
CA ILE A 493 17.08 -17.50 1.08
C ILE A 493 15.76 -17.10 0.41
N TYR A 494 15.68 -15.92 -0.20
CA TYR A 494 14.48 -15.52 -0.95
C TYR A 494 14.31 -16.36 -2.22
N ALA A 495 15.39 -16.62 -2.96
CA ALA A 495 15.35 -17.41 -4.19
C ALA A 495 14.88 -18.85 -4.00
N SER A 496 15.14 -19.45 -2.84
CA SER A 496 14.79 -20.85 -2.53
C SER A 496 13.50 -20.97 -1.72
N SER A 497 12.87 -19.85 -1.35
CA SER A 497 11.59 -19.86 -0.63
C SER A 497 10.45 -20.32 -1.55
N SER A 498 9.48 -21.04 -0.98
CA SER A 498 8.31 -21.52 -1.73
C SER A 498 7.36 -20.38 -2.13
N LEU A 499 7.34 -19.31 -1.32
CA LEU A 499 6.60 -18.07 -1.56
C LEU A 499 7.13 -16.98 -0.62
N THR A 500 7.28 -15.78 -1.15
CA THR A 500 7.53 -14.56 -0.36
C THR A 500 6.22 -13.83 -0.09
N ILE A 501 5.93 -13.56 1.18
CA ILE A 501 4.83 -12.68 1.59
C ILE A 501 5.39 -11.26 1.65
N ALA A 502 4.82 -10.34 0.87
CA ALA A 502 5.17 -8.93 0.93
C ALA A 502 4.06 -8.13 1.61
N ALA A 503 4.35 -7.54 2.77
CA ALA A 503 3.45 -6.63 3.47
C ALA A 503 3.54 -5.21 2.86
N SER A 504 3.19 -5.08 1.58
CA SER A 504 3.46 -3.88 0.75
C SER A 504 2.84 -2.59 1.29
N ALA A 505 1.65 -2.67 1.87
CA ALA A 505 0.92 -1.53 2.43
C ALA A 505 1.28 -1.20 3.89
N SER A 506 2.10 -2.03 4.54
CA SER A 506 2.46 -1.84 5.94
C SER A 506 3.70 -0.96 6.09
N ALA A 507 3.55 0.17 6.77
CA ALA A 507 4.66 1.09 7.08
C ALA A 507 5.67 0.50 8.06
N ASP A 508 5.24 -0.48 8.87
CA ASP A 508 6.06 -1.17 9.86
C ASP A 508 5.46 -2.54 10.22
N SER A 509 5.98 -3.17 11.28
CA SER A 509 5.49 -4.49 11.71
C SER A 509 4.09 -4.48 12.35
N THR A 510 3.52 -3.30 12.63
CA THR A 510 2.22 -3.13 13.29
C THR A 510 1.04 -2.98 12.34
N GLY A 511 1.28 -2.76 11.04
CA GLY A 511 0.20 -2.58 10.06
C GLY A 511 -0.54 -3.87 9.68
N GLY A 512 0.16 -5.01 9.59
CA GLY A 512 -0.44 -6.27 9.15
C GLY A 512 -0.39 -6.51 7.63
N CYS A 513 -0.67 -7.74 7.23
CA CYS A 513 -0.99 -8.08 5.83
C CYS A 513 -2.49 -7.96 5.58
N PHE A 514 -3.33 -8.02 6.63
CA PHE A 514 -4.78 -7.99 6.52
C PHE A 514 -5.39 -6.61 6.80
N LEU A 515 -4.79 -5.57 6.23
CA LEU A 515 -5.28 -4.20 6.36
C LEU A 515 -6.74 -4.08 5.86
N PRO A 516 -7.62 -3.36 6.58
CA PRO A 516 -8.98 -3.10 6.13
C PRO A 516 -8.98 -2.32 4.81
N ARG A 517 -9.88 -2.71 3.90
CA ARG A 517 -10.09 -2.03 2.62
C ARG A 517 -11.46 -1.36 2.62
N SER A 518 -11.53 -0.09 2.21
CA SER A 518 -12.82 0.60 2.11
C SER A 518 -13.53 0.23 0.82
N THR A 519 -14.82 -0.10 0.91
CA THR A 519 -15.73 -0.26 -0.24
C THR A 519 -16.73 0.90 -0.35
N SER A 520 -16.56 1.98 0.42
CA SER A 520 -17.51 3.10 0.52
C SER A 520 -17.78 3.82 -0.81
N ASN A 521 -16.88 3.66 -1.78
CA ASN A 521 -16.88 4.42 -3.03
C ASN A 521 -17.33 3.57 -4.23
N HIS A 522 -18.05 2.47 -3.99
CA HIS A 522 -18.56 1.59 -5.05
C HIS A 522 -19.99 1.99 -5.41
N VAL A 523 -20.22 2.34 -6.68
CA VAL A 523 -21.52 2.81 -7.18
C VAL A 523 -22.11 1.78 -8.13
N GLN A 524 -23.39 1.46 -7.98
CA GLN A 524 -24.06 0.50 -8.86
C GLN A 524 -24.50 1.17 -10.17
N VAL A 525 -24.11 0.59 -11.29
CA VAL A 525 -24.53 0.92 -12.67
C VAL A 525 -25.14 -0.31 -13.35
N LYS A 526 -25.62 -0.16 -14.58
CA LYS A 526 -26.20 -1.26 -15.36
C LYS A 526 -25.28 -1.65 -16.52
N SER A 527 -25.36 -2.89 -16.96
CA SER A 527 -24.83 -3.35 -18.23
C SER A 527 -25.91 -4.19 -18.91
N THR A 528 -26.45 -3.69 -20.02
CA THR A 528 -27.47 -4.40 -20.80
C THR A 528 -26.81 -5.32 -21.81
N GLN A 529 -27.13 -6.61 -21.75
CA GLN A 529 -26.61 -7.61 -22.67
C GLN A 529 -27.74 -8.24 -23.49
N LYS A 530 -27.41 -8.67 -24.71
CA LYS A 530 -28.33 -9.39 -25.58
C LYS A 530 -28.11 -10.90 -25.44
N ASN A 531 -29.02 -11.60 -24.78
CA ASN A 531 -28.96 -13.05 -24.61
C ASN A 531 -30.12 -13.73 -25.34
N ASN A 532 -29.83 -14.58 -26.33
CA ASN A 532 -30.84 -15.35 -27.09
C ASN A 532 -32.05 -14.52 -27.59
N SER A 533 -31.80 -13.26 -27.99
CA SER A 533 -32.79 -12.27 -28.44
C SER A 533 -33.58 -11.52 -27.35
N GLU A 534 -33.30 -11.75 -26.07
CA GLU A 534 -33.82 -10.94 -24.96
C GLU A 534 -32.74 -9.99 -24.41
N LEU A 535 -33.14 -8.77 -24.06
CA LEU A 535 -32.26 -7.81 -23.39
C LEU A 535 -32.29 -8.05 -21.88
N VAL A 536 -31.14 -8.37 -21.30
CA VAL A 536 -30.97 -8.63 -19.87
C VAL A 536 -30.11 -7.52 -19.29
N SER A 537 -30.65 -6.77 -18.33
CA SER A 537 -29.89 -5.73 -17.61
C SER A 537 -29.26 -6.32 -16.37
N ILE A 538 -27.93 -6.31 -16.30
CA ILE A 538 -27.15 -6.89 -15.21
C ILE A 538 -26.58 -5.76 -14.34
N PRO A 539 -26.76 -5.82 -13.00
CA PRO A 539 -26.15 -4.84 -12.10
C PRO A 539 -24.64 -5.04 -12.00
N VAL A 540 -23.90 -3.96 -12.24
CA VAL A 540 -22.43 -3.90 -12.18
C VAL A 540 -22.03 -2.83 -11.18
N PHE A 541 -20.97 -3.06 -10.42
CA PHE A 541 -20.38 -2.04 -9.56
C PHE A 541 -19.22 -1.35 -10.27
N LEU A 542 -19.22 -0.03 -10.16
CA LEU A 542 -18.12 0.84 -10.54
C LEU A 542 -17.34 1.23 -9.29
N ARG A 543 -16.01 1.13 -9.33
CA ARG A 543 -15.10 1.55 -8.26
C ARG A 543 -13.92 2.34 -8.81
N PRO A 544 -13.24 3.19 -8.00
CA PRO A 544 -11.93 3.71 -8.37
C PRO A 544 -10.99 2.59 -8.81
N ARG A 545 -10.15 2.84 -9.82
CA ARG A 545 -9.17 1.84 -10.30
C ARG A 545 -8.28 1.38 -9.13
N PRO A 546 -8.30 0.09 -8.78
CA PRO A 546 -7.38 -0.45 -7.79
C PRO A 546 -5.92 -0.29 -8.25
N ARG A 547 -4.99 -0.09 -7.30
CA ARG A 547 -3.56 -0.14 -7.59
C ARG A 547 -3.14 -1.46 -8.22
N ASP A 548 -2.23 -1.39 -9.17
CA ASP A 548 -1.65 -2.53 -9.90
C ASP A 548 -0.12 -2.48 -9.84
N PHE A 549 0.55 -3.33 -10.63
CA PHE A 549 2.02 -3.40 -10.68
C PHE A 549 2.71 -2.08 -11.05
N SER A 550 2.06 -1.17 -11.78
CA SER A 550 2.64 0.15 -12.09
C SER A 550 2.71 1.08 -10.87
N HIS A 551 1.89 0.79 -9.84
CA HIS A 551 1.83 1.52 -8.57
C HIS A 551 2.68 0.87 -7.47
N LEU A 552 3.20 -0.33 -7.71
CA LEU A 552 3.95 -1.10 -6.73
C LEU A 552 5.29 -0.43 -6.32
N PRO A 553 6.06 0.22 -7.23
CA PRO A 553 7.27 0.95 -6.85
C PRO A 553 7.03 2.08 -5.84
N GLN A 554 5.83 2.67 -5.83
CA GLN A 554 5.43 3.72 -4.90
C GLN A 554 4.84 3.16 -3.58
N SER A 555 4.78 1.84 -3.42
CA SER A 555 4.36 1.24 -2.14
C SER A 555 5.41 1.46 -1.06
N ILE A 556 4.97 1.46 0.21
CA ILE A 556 5.84 1.77 1.34
C ILE A 556 6.99 0.76 1.43
N LEU A 557 6.70 -0.52 1.21
CA LEU A 557 7.72 -1.57 1.23
C LEU A 557 8.78 -1.37 0.13
N HIS A 558 8.36 -1.07 -1.10
CA HIS A 558 9.27 -0.96 -2.25
C HIS A 558 10.13 0.30 -2.23
N SER A 559 9.84 1.26 -1.34
CA SER A 559 10.73 2.38 -1.05
C SER A 559 12.06 1.95 -0.40
N ARG A 560 12.20 0.70 0.07
CA ARG A 560 13.40 0.19 0.75
C ARG A 560 14.37 -0.51 -0.21
N ALA A 561 15.66 -0.25 -0.02
CA ALA A 561 16.73 -0.83 -0.85
C ALA A 561 16.78 -2.38 -0.80
N TRP A 562 16.74 -2.98 0.39
CA TRP A 562 16.80 -4.44 0.56
C TRP A 562 15.67 -5.19 -0.16
N VAL A 563 14.49 -4.58 -0.23
CA VAL A 563 13.30 -5.15 -0.89
C VAL A 563 13.53 -5.42 -2.38
N THR A 564 14.49 -4.74 -3.02
CA THR A 564 14.86 -5.04 -4.42
C THR A 564 15.25 -6.51 -4.57
N GLN A 565 16.22 -7.01 -3.81
CA GLN A 565 16.61 -8.41 -3.96
C GLN A 565 15.54 -9.37 -3.44
N GLU A 566 14.81 -8.99 -2.39
CA GLU A 566 13.71 -9.80 -1.83
C GLU A 566 12.64 -10.07 -2.89
N ARG A 567 12.20 -9.05 -3.62
CA ARG A 567 11.24 -9.18 -4.72
C ARG A 567 11.83 -9.95 -5.91
N LEU A 568 13.01 -9.53 -6.38
CA LEU A 568 13.54 -9.95 -7.68
C LEU A 568 14.08 -11.38 -7.70
N LEU A 569 14.59 -11.87 -6.57
CA LEU A 569 15.11 -13.24 -6.48
C LEU A 569 14.01 -14.25 -6.15
N SER A 570 12.91 -13.81 -5.53
CA SER A 570 11.78 -14.68 -5.20
C SER A 570 11.18 -15.36 -6.44
N ALA A 571 11.04 -16.68 -6.39
CA ALA A 571 10.35 -17.42 -7.44
C ALA A 571 8.87 -17.03 -7.53
N ARG A 572 8.25 -16.76 -6.37
CA ARG A 572 6.86 -16.34 -6.19
C ARG A 572 6.79 -15.30 -5.10
N ILE A 573 5.96 -14.28 -5.29
CA ILE A 573 5.69 -13.25 -4.30
C ILE A 573 4.23 -12.83 -4.37
N VAL A 574 3.61 -12.71 -3.21
CA VAL A 574 2.27 -12.14 -3.05
C VAL A 574 2.39 -10.82 -2.28
N HIS A 575 1.95 -9.74 -2.92
CA HIS A 575 1.90 -8.41 -2.35
C HIS A 575 0.54 -8.20 -1.72
N TYR A 576 0.53 -8.05 -0.40
CA TYR A 576 -0.60 -7.49 0.34
C TYR A 576 -0.52 -5.97 0.27
N ASP A 577 -1.04 -5.41 -0.83
CA ASP A 577 -1.10 -3.97 -1.07
C ASP A 577 -2.44 -3.38 -0.58
N THR A 578 -2.50 -2.05 -0.63
CA THR A 578 -3.51 -1.18 -0.04
C THR A 578 -4.90 -1.53 -0.57
N ASP A 579 -5.02 -1.67 -1.89
CA ASP A 579 -6.33 -1.87 -2.54
C ASP A 579 -6.61 -3.33 -2.89
N GLN A 580 -5.58 -4.11 -3.24
CA GLN A 580 -5.75 -5.47 -3.71
C GLN A 580 -4.52 -6.36 -3.49
N LEU A 581 -4.70 -7.68 -3.59
CA LEU A 581 -3.57 -8.60 -3.69
C LEU A 581 -2.99 -8.58 -5.10
N LEU A 582 -1.66 -8.53 -5.19
CA LEU A 582 -0.93 -8.69 -6.46
C LEU A 582 -0.01 -9.89 -6.34
N TRP A 583 -0.12 -10.83 -7.28
CA TRP A 583 0.70 -12.03 -7.35
C TRP A 583 1.65 -11.94 -8.52
N GLU A 584 2.93 -12.21 -8.29
CA GLU A 584 3.85 -12.43 -9.40
C GLU A 584 4.76 -13.64 -9.15
N CYS A 585 4.95 -14.44 -10.20
CA CYS A 585 5.91 -15.51 -10.26
C CYS A 585 6.89 -15.26 -11.42
N ARG A 586 7.72 -16.23 -11.80
CA ARG A 586 8.68 -16.06 -12.90
C ARG A 586 8.06 -16.04 -14.30
N GLU A 587 6.82 -16.55 -14.43
CA GLU A 587 6.14 -16.73 -15.72
C GLU A 587 4.84 -15.92 -15.84
N SER A 588 4.24 -15.50 -14.73
CA SER A 588 2.96 -14.79 -14.75
C SER A 588 2.81 -13.76 -13.65
N ARG A 589 1.90 -12.81 -13.88
CA ARG A 589 1.38 -11.86 -12.90
C ARG A 589 -0.13 -11.94 -12.88
N LEU A 590 -0.71 -11.81 -11.69
CA LEU A 590 -2.15 -11.87 -11.46
C LEU A 590 -2.54 -10.79 -10.45
N ALA A 591 -3.74 -10.24 -10.61
CA ALA A 591 -4.33 -9.27 -9.69
C ALA A 591 -5.61 -9.85 -9.06
N GLU A 592 -5.93 -9.44 -7.83
CA GLU A 592 -7.14 -9.88 -7.14
C GLU A 592 -8.40 -9.44 -7.88
N ASP A 593 -8.39 -8.33 -8.59
CA ASP A 593 -9.51 -7.90 -9.43
C ASP A 593 -9.71 -8.75 -10.69
N GLY A 594 -8.84 -9.71 -10.98
CA GLY A 594 -8.97 -10.65 -12.09
C GLY A 594 -8.69 -10.06 -13.47
N VAL A 595 -8.38 -8.76 -13.57
CA VAL A 595 -8.08 -8.12 -14.84
C VAL A 595 -6.68 -8.58 -15.30
N PRO A 596 -6.52 -9.02 -16.57
CA PRO A 596 -5.22 -9.42 -17.09
C PRO A 596 -4.18 -8.29 -16.97
N THR A 597 -2.99 -8.61 -16.44
CA THR A 597 -2.00 -7.57 -16.11
C THR A 597 -1.34 -6.93 -17.34
N ASP A 598 -1.39 -7.61 -18.48
CA ASP A 598 -0.96 -7.12 -19.78
C ASP A 598 -1.97 -6.12 -20.39
N ALA A 599 -3.25 -6.17 -19.98
CA ALA A 599 -4.24 -5.13 -20.31
C ALA A 599 -3.81 -3.73 -19.86
N PHE A 600 -2.90 -3.64 -18.88
CA PHE A 600 -2.41 -2.39 -18.33
C PHE A 600 -1.26 -1.76 -19.13
N ASN A 601 -0.90 -2.30 -20.30
CA ASN A 601 0.29 -1.91 -21.07
C ASN A 601 1.60 -2.01 -20.26
N VAL A 602 1.63 -2.81 -19.18
CA VAL A 602 2.83 -3.03 -18.37
C VAL A 602 3.90 -3.77 -19.18
N GLN A 603 3.52 -4.52 -20.21
CA GLN A 603 4.44 -5.11 -21.20
C GLN A 603 5.08 -4.08 -22.14
N ASN A 604 4.48 -2.89 -22.29
CA ASN A 604 5.03 -1.77 -23.07
C ASN A 604 5.92 -0.85 -22.23
N LEU A 605 6.05 -1.10 -20.92
CA LEU A 605 7.09 -0.46 -20.12
C LEU A 605 8.43 -1.05 -20.56
N VAL A 606 9.35 -0.18 -20.97
CA VAL A 606 10.75 -0.54 -21.28
C VAL A 606 11.40 -1.29 -20.11
N TRP A 607 10.93 -1.03 -18.88
CA TRP A 607 11.40 -1.63 -17.64
C TRP A 607 10.26 -1.67 -16.61
N ASP A 608 9.93 -2.84 -16.07
CA ASP A 608 8.87 -3.03 -15.05
C ASP A 608 9.44 -3.20 -13.60
N GLU A 609 10.69 -2.78 -13.43
CA GLU A 609 11.54 -2.99 -12.25
C GLU A 609 11.89 -4.43 -11.93
N ARG A 610 11.46 -5.41 -12.74
CA ARG A 610 11.89 -6.80 -12.60
C ARG A 610 13.05 -7.07 -13.55
N LEU A 611 14.20 -7.41 -12.98
CA LEU A 611 15.20 -8.17 -13.72
C LEU A 611 14.53 -9.47 -14.15
N HIS A 612 14.17 -9.58 -15.42
CA HIS A 612 13.61 -10.81 -15.95
C HIS A 612 14.71 -11.87 -16.08
N LEU A 613 15.15 -12.42 -14.96
CA LEU A 613 16.08 -13.56 -14.90
C LEU A 613 15.48 -14.80 -15.59
N SER A 614 14.17 -14.82 -15.85
CA SER A 614 13.42 -15.82 -16.62
C SER A 614 13.29 -15.52 -18.12
N TYR A 615 13.84 -14.41 -18.65
CA TYR A 615 14.13 -14.35 -20.09
C TYR A 615 15.06 -15.51 -20.44
N PRO A 616 15.04 -16.03 -21.68
CA PRO A 616 15.70 -17.27 -22.07
C PRO A 616 17.25 -17.16 -22.09
N PHE A 617 17.85 -16.93 -20.93
CA PHE A 617 19.24 -17.27 -20.60
C PHE A 617 19.45 -18.78 -20.76
N ALA A 618 18.42 -19.58 -20.50
CA ALA A 618 18.40 -21.02 -20.72
C ALA A 618 18.46 -21.45 -22.21
N GLN A 619 18.37 -20.52 -23.17
CA GLN A 619 18.48 -20.83 -24.61
C GLN A 619 19.52 -19.99 -25.37
N GLY A 620 20.36 -19.21 -24.69
CA GLY A 620 21.45 -18.46 -25.33
C GLY A 620 20.99 -17.39 -26.35
N ARG A 621 19.83 -16.76 -26.12
CA ARG A 621 19.17 -15.87 -27.10
C ARG A 621 19.34 -14.36 -26.90
N LEU A 622 19.85 -13.88 -25.77
CA LEU A 622 20.19 -12.46 -25.61
C LEU A 622 21.69 -12.25 -25.78
N SER A 623 22.04 -11.16 -26.46
CA SER A 623 23.40 -10.67 -26.50
C SER A 623 23.80 -10.18 -25.09
N THR A 624 25.06 -10.35 -24.67
CA THR A 624 25.58 -9.82 -23.40
C THR A 624 25.32 -8.32 -23.19
N SER A 625 25.02 -7.58 -24.27
CA SER A 625 24.68 -6.16 -24.29
C SER A 625 23.29 -5.81 -23.76
N GLU A 626 22.23 -6.58 -24.06
CA GLU A 626 20.85 -6.23 -23.63
C GLU A 626 20.71 -6.35 -22.10
N PHE A 627 21.30 -7.40 -21.54
CA PHE A 627 21.34 -7.68 -20.10
C PHE A 627 21.96 -6.57 -19.24
N VAL A 628 22.97 -5.86 -19.77
CA VAL A 628 23.68 -4.83 -19.02
C VAL A 628 22.80 -3.60 -18.82
N TRP A 629 21.93 -3.31 -19.80
CA TRP A 629 21.00 -2.19 -19.70
C TRP A 629 19.93 -2.47 -18.65
N ASP A 630 19.42 -3.70 -18.57
CA ASP A 630 18.52 -4.13 -17.50
C ASP A 630 19.13 -3.91 -16.10
N TRP A 631 20.41 -4.25 -15.91
CA TRP A 631 21.10 -3.97 -14.65
C TRP A 631 21.15 -2.47 -14.33
N TYR A 632 21.41 -1.64 -15.34
CA TYR A 632 21.56 -0.20 -15.16
C TYR A 632 20.22 0.53 -14.96
N ASP A 633 19.14 0.06 -15.59
CA ASP A 633 17.77 0.52 -15.31
C ASP A 633 17.36 0.12 -13.89
N MET A 634 17.68 -1.11 -13.47
CA MET A 634 17.53 -1.56 -12.09
C MET A 634 18.31 -0.67 -11.12
N VAL A 635 19.58 -0.37 -11.38
CA VAL A 635 20.40 0.49 -10.51
C VAL A 635 19.79 1.88 -10.41
N SER A 636 19.29 2.44 -11.52
CA SER A 636 18.62 3.74 -11.52
C SER A 636 17.38 3.73 -10.62
N ALA A 637 16.55 2.69 -10.68
CA ALA A 637 15.40 2.51 -9.79
C ALA A 637 15.81 2.26 -8.32
N TYR A 638 16.79 1.39 -8.09
CA TYR A 638 17.33 1.04 -6.78
C TYR A 638 17.92 2.25 -6.06
N SER A 639 18.63 3.11 -6.78
CA SER A 639 19.30 4.28 -6.19
C SER A 639 18.34 5.29 -5.57
N LYS A 640 17.07 5.30 -5.99
CA LYS A 640 16.02 6.15 -5.41
C LYS A 640 15.49 5.62 -4.08
N ARG A 641 15.76 4.35 -3.76
CA ARG A 641 15.24 3.67 -2.56
C ARG A 641 16.03 4.07 -1.31
N GLY A 642 15.31 4.19 -0.20
CA GLY A 642 15.85 4.51 1.11
C GLY A 642 16.62 3.34 1.71
N ILE A 643 17.69 3.68 2.42
CA ILE A 643 18.54 2.72 3.14
C ILE A 643 18.88 3.27 4.53
N THR A 644 18.61 2.49 5.57
CA THR A 644 18.82 2.94 6.96
C THR A 644 20.31 2.99 7.32
N LYS A 645 21.08 2.02 6.82
CA LYS A 645 22.53 1.93 7.01
C LYS A 645 23.20 2.18 5.68
N SER A 646 23.87 3.32 5.56
CA SER A 646 24.46 3.76 4.29
C SER A 646 25.43 2.72 3.68
N TYR A 647 26.16 1.98 4.51
CA TYR A 647 27.10 0.94 4.07
C TYR A 647 26.44 -0.31 3.45
N ASP A 648 25.13 -0.51 3.62
CA ASP A 648 24.40 -1.66 3.07
C ASP A 648 24.07 -1.48 1.57
N ARG A 649 24.46 -0.36 0.95
CA ARG A 649 24.07 0.01 -0.42
C ARG A 649 24.49 -1.01 -1.49
N LEU A 650 25.66 -1.63 -1.37
CA LEU A 650 26.09 -2.72 -2.24
C LEU A 650 25.62 -4.10 -1.73
N PRO A 651 25.73 -4.40 -0.41
CA PRO A 651 25.18 -5.64 0.16
C PRO A 651 23.72 -5.93 -0.22
N ALA A 652 22.85 -4.94 -0.25
CA ALA A 652 21.43 -5.11 -0.59
C ALA A 652 21.17 -5.52 -2.05
N LEU A 653 22.18 -5.45 -2.93
CA LEU A 653 22.13 -5.95 -4.32
C LEU A 653 23.04 -7.16 -4.57
N SER A 654 23.82 -7.58 -3.58
CA SER A 654 24.86 -8.59 -3.75
C SER A 654 24.34 -9.94 -4.23
N GLY A 655 23.17 -10.38 -3.74
CA GLY A 655 22.52 -11.61 -4.19
C GLY A 655 22.14 -11.57 -5.66
N LEU A 656 21.64 -10.42 -6.14
CA LEU A 656 21.35 -10.19 -7.56
C LEU A 656 22.63 -10.18 -8.39
N ALA A 657 23.66 -9.45 -7.94
CA ALA A 657 24.96 -9.41 -8.59
C ALA A 657 25.59 -10.80 -8.72
N LYS A 658 25.45 -11.65 -7.71
CA LYS A 658 25.94 -13.04 -7.73
C LYS A 658 25.25 -13.86 -8.83
N VAL A 659 23.92 -13.87 -8.85
CA VAL A 659 23.14 -14.61 -9.87
C VAL A 659 23.53 -14.14 -11.27
N MET A 660 23.74 -12.85 -11.43
CA MET A 660 24.13 -12.24 -12.69
C MET A 660 25.54 -12.59 -13.14
N GLU A 661 26.50 -12.58 -12.23
CA GLU A 661 27.87 -13.02 -12.48
C GLU A 661 27.90 -14.51 -12.90
N GLU A 662 27.10 -15.36 -12.24
CA GLU A 662 26.95 -16.78 -12.57
C GLU A 662 26.32 -17.00 -13.96
N CYS A 663 25.28 -16.23 -14.31
CA CYS A 663 24.60 -16.35 -15.61
C CYS A 663 25.40 -15.80 -16.80
N THR A 664 26.20 -14.75 -16.57
CA THR A 664 26.87 -14.03 -17.67
C THR A 664 28.38 -14.25 -17.75
N GLY A 665 28.99 -14.80 -16.71
CA GLY A 665 30.44 -14.90 -16.57
C GLY A 665 31.15 -13.55 -16.42
N GLN A 666 30.40 -12.45 -16.25
CA GLN A 666 30.98 -11.12 -16.10
C GLN A 666 31.44 -10.86 -14.67
N ARG A 667 32.63 -10.28 -14.52
CA ARG A 667 33.17 -9.89 -13.21
C ARG A 667 32.48 -8.64 -12.68
N TYR A 668 31.89 -8.75 -11.49
CA TYR A 668 31.28 -7.63 -10.77
C TYR A 668 32.33 -6.73 -10.10
N LEU A 669 32.15 -5.41 -10.21
CA LEU A 669 33.06 -4.39 -9.66
C LEU A 669 32.28 -3.20 -9.12
N ALA A 670 32.08 -3.14 -7.80
CA ALA A 670 31.45 -2.01 -7.10
C ALA A 670 30.15 -1.50 -7.76
N GLY A 671 29.24 -2.39 -8.14
CA GLY A 671 27.97 -2.01 -8.78
C GLY A 671 28.01 -1.90 -10.31
N LEU A 672 29.16 -2.16 -10.94
CA LEU A 672 29.38 -2.14 -12.39
C LEU A 672 29.93 -3.49 -12.89
N TRP A 673 29.96 -3.67 -14.21
CA TRP A 673 30.44 -4.90 -14.85
C TRP A 673 31.73 -4.66 -15.64
N ARG A 674 32.76 -5.50 -15.45
CA ARG A 674 34.11 -5.30 -16.03
C ARG A 674 34.12 -5.12 -17.55
N ASN A 675 33.29 -5.86 -18.28
CA ASN A 675 33.25 -5.85 -19.74
C ASN A 675 32.47 -4.65 -20.30
N HIS A 676 31.61 -4.03 -19.48
CA HIS A 676 30.80 -2.86 -19.85
C HIS A 676 31.14 -1.63 -19.00
N LEU A 677 32.34 -1.61 -18.41
CA LEU A 677 32.75 -0.57 -17.49
C LEU A 677 32.77 0.80 -18.17
N HIS A 678 33.17 0.87 -19.45
CA HIS A 678 33.13 2.11 -20.24
C HIS A 678 31.74 2.77 -20.25
N PHE A 679 30.66 1.99 -20.40
CA PHE A 679 29.30 2.56 -20.32
C PHE A 679 28.83 2.73 -18.87
N GLY A 680 29.17 1.80 -17.99
CA GLY A 680 28.81 1.88 -16.57
C GLY A 680 29.36 3.10 -15.84
N LEU A 681 30.51 3.63 -16.28
CA LEU A 681 31.13 4.83 -15.71
C LEU A 681 30.34 6.12 -15.98
N LEU A 682 29.51 6.14 -17.02
CA LEU A 682 28.79 7.31 -17.51
C LEU A 682 27.51 7.63 -16.72
N TRP A 683 27.34 7.02 -15.55
CA TRP A 683 26.25 7.36 -14.64
C TRP A 683 26.33 8.84 -14.23
N ARG A 684 25.18 9.45 -13.99
CA ARG A 684 25.03 10.83 -13.53
C ARG A 684 24.06 10.91 -12.37
N ARG A 685 24.09 11.99 -11.60
CA ARG A 685 23.07 12.24 -10.58
C ARG A 685 21.68 12.44 -11.22
N GLY A 686 20.65 12.17 -10.41
CA GLY A 686 19.26 12.52 -10.69
C GLY A 686 19.02 14.03 -10.70
N GLU A 687 17.85 14.46 -10.26
CA GLU A 687 17.51 15.89 -10.16
C GLU A 687 18.27 16.57 -9.00
N ASN A 688 18.41 15.88 -7.87
CA ASN A 688 19.04 16.40 -6.65
C ASN A 688 20.57 16.21 -6.65
N TRP A 689 21.27 17.01 -5.85
CA TRP A 689 22.69 16.81 -5.52
C TRP A 689 22.90 15.51 -4.74
N LEU A 690 24.09 14.92 -4.90
CA LEU A 690 24.48 13.73 -4.16
C LEU A 690 25.26 14.12 -2.90
N GLU A 691 25.11 13.31 -1.85
CA GLU A 691 25.74 13.54 -0.56
C GLU A 691 26.87 12.55 -0.27
N ALA A 692 27.82 12.96 0.56
CA ALA A 692 28.85 12.03 1.03
C ALA A 692 28.25 11.03 2.05
N PRO A 693 28.70 9.75 2.07
CA PRO A 693 28.36 8.84 3.16
C PRO A 693 28.79 9.42 4.52
N PRO A 694 28.02 9.20 5.61
CA PRO A 694 28.38 9.67 6.95
C PRO A 694 29.78 9.26 7.43
N ASN A 695 30.27 8.08 6.99
CA ASN A 695 31.57 7.52 7.39
C ASN A 695 32.70 7.76 6.34
N GLY A 696 32.47 8.62 5.35
CA GLY A 696 33.50 9.05 4.38
C GLY A 696 33.69 8.14 3.16
N PHE A 697 34.02 6.86 3.32
CA PHE A 697 34.22 5.92 2.21
C PHE A 697 33.19 4.78 2.22
N ARG A 698 32.67 4.42 1.05
CA ARG A 698 31.78 3.25 0.83
C ARG A 698 32.17 2.45 -0.40
N ALA A 699 32.44 3.16 -1.49
CA ALA A 699 32.88 2.60 -2.75
C ALA A 699 33.82 3.61 -3.44
N PRO A 700 34.67 3.16 -4.39
CA PRO A 700 35.52 4.02 -5.20
C PRO A 700 34.74 5.13 -5.93
N SER A 701 35.34 6.29 -6.21
CA SER A 701 34.60 7.45 -6.77
C SER A 701 33.94 7.17 -8.13
N TRP A 702 34.46 6.20 -8.89
CA TRP A 702 33.91 5.78 -10.16
C TRP A 702 32.63 4.91 -10.03
N SER A 703 32.35 4.38 -8.84
CA SER A 703 31.12 3.64 -8.55
C SER A 703 29.96 4.59 -8.25
N TRP A 704 28.78 4.29 -8.79
CA TRP A 704 27.53 4.98 -8.46
C TRP A 704 27.14 4.86 -6.99
N ALA A 705 27.65 3.85 -6.27
CA ALA A 705 27.38 3.63 -4.86
C ALA A 705 28.31 4.44 -3.93
N SER A 706 29.23 5.25 -4.48
CA SER A 706 30.17 6.04 -3.68
C SER A 706 29.50 7.19 -2.92
N LEU A 707 28.38 7.71 -3.43
CA LEU A 707 27.61 8.81 -2.88
C LEU A 707 26.17 8.39 -2.57
N GLU A 708 25.49 9.19 -1.75
CA GLU A 708 24.05 9.04 -1.46
C GLU A 708 23.21 9.86 -2.42
N GLY A 709 22.09 9.28 -2.84
CA GLY A 709 21.11 9.92 -3.72
C GLY A 709 20.76 9.10 -4.95
N ALA A 710 19.80 9.61 -5.72
CA ALA A 710 19.34 9.00 -6.95
C ALA A 710 20.35 9.21 -8.08
N VAL A 711 20.67 8.16 -8.82
CA VAL A 711 21.49 8.21 -10.03
C VAL A 711 20.65 7.82 -11.25
N MET A 712 21.10 8.27 -12.41
CA MET A 712 20.59 7.88 -13.71
C MET A 712 21.72 7.30 -14.53
N MET A 713 21.46 6.17 -15.15
CA MET A 713 22.35 5.59 -16.14
C MET A 713 22.11 6.27 -17.51
N PRO A 714 23.13 6.32 -18.38
CA PRO A 714 22.98 6.94 -19.70
C PRO A 714 21.95 6.17 -20.54
N GLU A 715 21.01 6.89 -21.17
CA GLU A 715 19.95 6.35 -22.04
C GLU A 715 20.51 5.80 -23.37
N ILE A 716 21.41 4.81 -23.30
CA ILE A 716 22.07 4.27 -24.49
C ILE A 716 21.17 3.26 -25.21
N GLY A 717 20.21 2.65 -24.50
CA GLY A 717 19.19 1.77 -25.08
C GLY A 717 18.27 2.45 -26.11
N THR A 718 18.02 3.75 -26.01
CA THR A 718 17.29 4.53 -27.04
C THR A 718 18.20 5.00 -28.19
N ILE A 719 19.52 4.97 -28.01
CA ILE A 719 20.52 5.43 -28.98
C ILE A 719 20.86 4.30 -29.98
N LEU A 720 20.94 3.04 -29.52
CA LEU A 720 21.33 1.88 -30.34
C LEU A 720 20.36 1.53 -31.49
N PRO A 721 19.01 1.58 -31.34
CA PRO A 721 18.08 1.26 -32.42
C PRO A 721 18.08 2.27 -33.57
N SER A 722 18.64 3.47 -33.35
CA SER A 722 18.64 4.58 -34.33
C SER A 722 19.77 4.52 -35.38
N GLY A 723 20.57 3.45 -35.40
CA GLY A 723 21.73 3.35 -36.29
C GLY A 723 22.90 4.27 -35.91
N ASN A 724 22.93 4.73 -34.65
CA ASN A 724 24.02 5.50 -34.04
C ASN A 724 24.83 4.61 -33.09
N GLU A 725 25.69 3.77 -33.64
CA GLU A 725 26.61 2.96 -32.84
C GLU A 725 27.53 3.86 -31.99
N MET A 726 27.66 3.53 -30.70
CA MET A 726 28.62 4.14 -29.79
C MET A 726 29.83 3.23 -29.63
N GLU A 727 31.02 3.81 -29.61
CA GLU A 727 32.26 3.10 -29.33
C GLU A 727 32.92 3.60 -28.04
N ALA A 728 33.65 2.71 -27.37
CA ALA A 728 34.47 3.06 -26.22
C ALA A 728 35.70 3.84 -26.68
N ALA A 729 35.96 4.99 -26.05
CA ALA A 729 37.12 5.83 -26.28
C ALA A 729 38.22 5.65 -25.20
N VAL A 730 38.02 4.67 -24.30
CA VAL A 730 38.97 4.29 -23.25
C VAL A 730 39.27 2.80 -23.32
N ARG A 731 40.50 2.44 -22.96
CA ARG A 731 40.94 1.06 -22.82
C ARG A 731 41.16 0.75 -21.35
N ILE A 732 40.33 -0.12 -20.79
CA ILE A 732 40.44 -0.50 -19.36
C ILE A 732 41.61 -1.47 -19.17
N ILE A 733 42.64 -1.03 -18.46
CA ILE A 733 43.87 -1.80 -18.20
C ILE A 733 43.68 -2.72 -17.00
N GLN A 734 43.31 -2.15 -15.85
CA GLN A 734 43.10 -2.88 -14.61
C GLN A 734 41.94 -2.28 -13.83
N ALA A 735 41.13 -3.11 -13.19
CA ALA A 735 40.06 -2.66 -12.30
C ALA A 735 39.91 -3.67 -11.17
N GLU A 736 40.12 -3.23 -9.94
CA GLU A 736 40.19 -4.09 -8.76
C GLU A 736 39.42 -3.47 -7.60
N THR A 737 38.76 -4.31 -6.82
CA THR A 737 38.05 -3.93 -5.60
C THR A 737 38.44 -4.87 -4.47
N THR A 738 38.67 -4.33 -3.28
CA THR A 738 38.99 -5.11 -2.08
C THR A 738 37.76 -5.19 -1.18
N PRO A 739 37.18 -6.38 -0.94
CA PRO A 739 36.03 -6.53 -0.05
C PRO A 739 36.39 -6.17 1.40
N LEU A 740 35.43 -5.62 2.14
CA LEU A 740 35.57 -5.38 3.58
C LEU A 740 35.16 -6.62 4.41
N GLY A 741 34.17 -7.38 3.93
CA GLY A 741 33.62 -8.57 4.59
C GLY A 741 33.67 -9.81 3.70
N LEU A 742 32.84 -10.81 4.02
CA LEU A 742 32.81 -12.12 3.33
C LEU A 742 32.27 -12.05 1.89
N ASP A 743 31.43 -11.08 1.57
CA ASP A 743 30.86 -10.93 0.22
C ASP A 743 31.75 -10.08 -0.70
N PRO A 744 32.32 -10.63 -1.78
CA PRO A 744 33.08 -9.84 -2.75
C PRO A 744 32.22 -8.82 -3.52
N ARG A 745 30.89 -8.95 -3.51
CA ARG A 745 29.94 -8.01 -4.14
C ARG A 745 29.36 -6.99 -3.15
N GLY A 746 29.70 -7.11 -1.87
CA GLY A 746 29.14 -6.32 -0.79
C GLY A 746 29.98 -5.09 -0.44
N MET A 747 30.23 -4.90 0.85
CA MET A 747 30.99 -3.75 1.35
C MET A 747 32.44 -3.77 0.87
N LEU A 748 32.99 -2.59 0.57
CA LEU A 748 34.35 -2.45 0.05
C LEU A 748 35.26 -1.71 1.03
N ARG A 749 36.51 -2.15 1.11
CA ARG A 749 37.60 -1.46 1.82
C ARG A 749 38.29 -0.44 0.93
N SER A 750 38.46 -0.77 -0.35
CA SER A 750 39.11 0.07 -1.36
C SER A 750 38.79 -0.44 -2.76
N GLY A 751 39.14 0.34 -3.78
CA GLY A 751 39.17 -0.10 -5.17
C GLY A 751 39.79 0.96 -6.05
N TYR A 752 40.26 0.56 -7.23
CA TYR A 752 40.83 1.48 -8.20
C TYR A 752 40.56 1.00 -9.62
N LEU A 753 40.58 1.95 -10.54
CA LEU A 753 40.38 1.76 -11.96
C LEU A 753 41.55 2.40 -12.71
N GLN A 754 42.35 1.59 -13.38
CA GLN A 754 43.41 2.03 -14.27
C GLN A 754 42.96 1.87 -15.72
N LEU A 755 42.97 2.95 -16.48
CA LEU A 755 42.58 2.98 -17.89
C LEU A 755 43.55 3.85 -18.70
N GLU A 756 43.56 3.62 -20.00
CA GLU A 756 44.20 4.48 -20.98
C GLU A 756 43.09 5.25 -21.74
N GLY A 757 43.27 6.55 -21.89
CA GLY A 757 42.28 7.39 -22.56
C GLY A 757 42.73 8.83 -22.74
N LYS A 758 41.97 9.60 -23.49
CA LYS A 758 42.29 11.00 -23.79
C LYS A 758 41.80 11.92 -22.67
N LEU A 759 42.73 12.66 -22.09
CA LEU A 759 42.50 13.56 -20.97
C LEU A 759 42.75 15.02 -21.39
N ARG A 760 41.83 15.92 -21.07
CA ARG A 760 42.04 17.38 -21.23
C ARG A 760 41.87 18.08 -19.90
N ARG A 761 42.66 19.12 -19.67
CA ARG A 761 42.46 20.00 -18.52
C ARG A 761 41.17 20.80 -18.70
N ALA A 762 40.38 20.88 -17.63
CA ALA A 762 39.15 21.63 -17.59
C ALA A 762 39.36 23.03 -17.00
N ASP A 763 38.51 23.97 -17.44
CA ASP A 763 38.33 25.24 -16.75
C ASP A 763 37.82 25.00 -15.33
N LEU A 764 38.15 25.90 -14.40
CA LEU A 764 37.64 25.81 -13.03
C LEU A 764 36.12 25.95 -13.02
N ARG A 765 35.45 25.19 -12.15
CA ARG A 765 34.02 25.35 -11.91
C ARG A 765 33.75 26.77 -11.39
N GLU A 766 32.88 27.49 -12.09
CA GLU A 766 32.45 28.83 -11.69
C GLU A 766 31.51 28.75 -10.49
N ASP A 767 31.55 29.78 -9.64
CA ASP A 767 30.61 29.92 -8.55
C ASP A 767 29.21 30.22 -9.14
N PRO A 768 28.19 29.39 -8.87
CA PRO A 768 26.83 29.63 -9.35
C PRO A 768 26.23 30.97 -8.93
N GLU A 769 26.77 31.60 -7.87
CA GLU A 769 26.36 32.92 -7.37
C GLU A 769 27.19 34.08 -7.95
N ALA A 770 28.18 33.80 -8.82
CA ALA A 770 29.02 34.83 -9.41
C ALA A 770 28.23 35.75 -10.37
N PRO A 771 28.48 37.08 -10.36
CA PRO A 771 27.90 38.01 -11.32
C PRO A 771 28.27 37.61 -12.75
N GLY A 772 27.29 37.12 -13.52
CA GLY A 772 27.49 36.67 -14.90
C GLY A 772 27.32 35.16 -15.14
N TYR A 773 27.05 34.37 -14.10
CA TYR A 773 26.69 32.96 -14.25
C TYR A 773 25.33 32.82 -14.98
N GLN A 774 25.36 32.50 -16.28
CA GLN A 774 24.18 32.41 -17.13
C GLN A 774 23.50 31.04 -16.99
N ARG A 775 22.29 30.95 -16.40
CA ARG A 775 21.47 29.73 -16.47
C ARG A 775 20.63 29.73 -17.76
N PHE A 776 20.79 28.74 -18.64
CA PHE A 776 19.93 28.57 -19.82
C PHE A 776 18.55 28.00 -19.43
N SER A 777 17.48 28.58 -20.01
CA SER A 777 16.06 28.18 -19.94
C SER A 777 15.38 28.18 -18.55
N THR A 778 14.20 28.82 -18.48
CA THR A 778 13.26 28.71 -17.34
C THR A 778 12.78 27.29 -17.07
N SER A 779 12.87 26.37 -18.04
CA SER A 779 12.49 24.96 -17.88
C SER A 779 13.59 24.05 -17.32
N ARG A 780 14.82 24.54 -17.12
CA ARG A 780 15.95 23.73 -16.62
C ARG A 780 16.70 24.35 -15.43
N LYS A 781 16.18 25.44 -14.83
CA LYS A 781 16.78 26.08 -13.65
C LYS A 781 16.94 25.13 -12.46
N ASP A 782 16.14 24.07 -12.42
CA ASP A 782 16.02 23.13 -11.31
C ASP A 782 17.08 22.01 -11.36
N LEU A 783 17.73 21.79 -12.52
CA LEU A 783 18.62 20.65 -12.74
C LEU A 783 20.10 20.93 -12.43
N ALA A 784 20.48 22.16 -12.08
CA ALA A 784 21.84 22.59 -11.75
C ALA A 784 22.94 22.02 -12.70
N ILE A 785 22.74 22.23 -14.00
CA ILE A 785 23.67 21.81 -15.07
C ILE A 785 24.68 22.94 -15.33
N ASP A 786 25.97 22.59 -15.32
CA ASP A 786 27.09 23.48 -15.61
C ASP A 786 27.51 23.39 -17.09
N PHE A 787 28.30 24.36 -17.57
CA PHE A 787 28.86 24.32 -18.92
C PHE A 787 30.22 23.63 -18.93
N LEU A 788 30.40 22.77 -19.93
CA LEU A 788 31.72 22.31 -20.33
C LEU A 788 32.41 23.46 -21.07
N LYS A 789 33.48 24.01 -20.50
CA LYS A 789 34.22 25.14 -21.06
C LYS A 789 35.67 24.79 -21.38
N GLU A 790 36.19 25.41 -22.43
CA GLU A 790 37.59 25.46 -22.79
C GLU A 790 37.98 26.91 -23.09
N GLU A 791 38.95 27.44 -22.33
CA GLU A 791 39.40 28.83 -22.47
C GLU A 791 38.23 29.84 -22.41
N GLY A 792 37.20 29.53 -21.62
CA GLY A 792 35.98 30.33 -21.48
C GLY A 792 34.92 30.11 -22.57
N ILE A 793 35.17 29.26 -23.58
CA ILE A 793 34.21 28.94 -24.64
C ILE A 793 33.42 27.69 -24.26
N MET A 794 32.08 27.77 -24.34
CA MET A 794 31.19 26.63 -24.10
C MET A 794 31.30 25.60 -25.24
N VAL A 795 31.61 24.36 -24.88
CA VAL A 795 31.76 23.23 -25.82
C VAL A 795 30.81 22.07 -25.50
N GLY A 796 30.05 22.14 -24.39
CA GLY A 796 29.09 21.11 -24.00
C GLY A 796 28.47 21.35 -22.61
N LEU A 797 27.98 20.26 -21.99
CA LEU A 797 27.37 20.26 -20.66
C LEU A 797 28.16 19.42 -19.67
N ALA A 798 28.18 19.89 -18.43
CA ALA A 798 28.79 19.25 -17.27
C ALA A 798 27.73 19.08 -16.17
N MET A 799 27.70 17.90 -15.55
CA MET A 799 26.86 17.58 -14.41
C MET A 799 27.75 17.09 -13.27
N PHE A 800 28.06 17.98 -12.34
CA PHE A 800 28.78 17.62 -11.13
C PHE A 800 27.89 16.78 -10.21
N ASP A 801 28.49 15.88 -9.44
CA ASP A 801 27.75 15.05 -8.50
C ASP A 801 27.30 15.83 -7.26
N LYS A 802 28.12 16.79 -6.82
CA LYS A 802 27.93 17.59 -5.61
C LYS A 802 27.80 19.07 -5.90
N GLU A 803 27.18 19.79 -4.98
CA GLU A 803 27.08 21.24 -5.03
C GLU A 803 28.45 21.93 -4.98
N TYR A 804 28.51 23.17 -5.49
CA TYR A 804 29.72 23.98 -5.47
C TYR A 804 30.21 24.21 -4.03
N CYS A 805 31.46 23.86 -3.76
CA CYS A 805 32.06 23.94 -2.41
C CYS A 805 33.30 24.86 -2.35
N GLY A 806 33.50 25.72 -3.36
CA GLY A 806 34.60 26.69 -3.37
C GLY A 806 35.99 26.08 -3.63
N THR A 807 36.10 24.80 -3.96
CA THR A 807 37.37 24.14 -4.24
C THR A 807 37.97 24.61 -5.57
N LYS A 808 39.27 24.93 -5.59
CA LYS A 808 40.04 25.29 -6.78
C LYS A 808 40.96 24.17 -7.25
N ILE A 809 40.55 22.92 -7.01
CA ILE A 809 41.35 21.75 -7.39
C ILE A 809 41.31 21.63 -8.93
N PRO A 810 42.44 21.31 -9.59
CA PRO A 810 42.45 21.12 -11.03
C PRO A 810 41.46 20.04 -11.48
N LEU A 811 40.61 20.40 -12.44
CA LEU A 811 39.63 19.52 -13.06
C LEU A 811 40.12 19.04 -14.42
N TYR A 812 39.63 17.88 -14.85
CA TYR A 812 39.95 17.27 -16.13
C TYR A 812 38.72 16.61 -16.75
N TYR A 813 38.68 16.61 -18.08
CA TYR A 813 37.69 15.93 -18.90
C TYR A 813 38.31 14.66 -19.48
N LEU A 814 37.71 13.52 -19.19
CA LEU A 814 38.09 12.23 -19.76
C LEU A 814 37.03 11.80 -20.79
N GLN A 815 37.41 11.63 -22.05
CA GLN A 815 36.53 11.06 -23.08
C GLN A 815 36.36 9.56 -22.83
N VAL A 816 35.14 9.08 -22.58
CA VAL A 816 34.89 7.66 -22.29
C VAL A 816 34.23 6.92 -23.44
N SER A 817 33.31 7.58 -24.15
CA SER A 817 32.65 7.02 -25.32
C SER A 817 32.29 8.09 -26.34
N ARG A 818 32.13 7.72 -27.61
CA ARG A 818 31.73 8.64 -28.68
C ARG A 818 30.84 7.96 -29.71
N ARG A 819 30.10 8.75 -30.49
CA ARG A 819 29.34 8.22 -31.63
C ARG A 819 30.29 7.91 -32.78
N VAL A 820 30.12 6.74 -33.40
CA VAL A 820 30.96 6.29 -34.53
C VAL A 820 30.80 7.23 -35.74
N LYS A 821 29.56 7.63 -36.06
CA LYS A 821 29.26 8.50 -37.21
C LYS A 821 29.50 9.99 -36.95
N GLU A 822 29.50 10.41 -35.69
CA GLU A 822 29.69 11.80 -35.27
C GLU A 822 30.65 11.87 -34.07
N PRO A 823 31.97 11.70 -34.27
CA PRO A 823 32.95 11.66 -33.17
C PRO A 823 32.98 12.91 -32.29
N SER A 824 32.49 14.06 -32.79
CA SER A 824 32.31 15.28 -32.01
C SER A 824 31.25 15.13 -30.90
N ARG A 825 30.31 14.18 -31.03
CA ARG A 825 29.35 13.80 -29.98
C ARG A 825 29.95 12.70 -29.10
N TRP A 826 30.39 13.08 -27.91
CA TRP A 826 31.00 12.16 -26.95
C TRP A 826 30.49 12.37 -25.53
N TYR A 827 30.70 11.36 -24.70
CA TYR A 827 30.35 11.30 -23.29
C TYR A 827 31.57 10.95 -22.47
N GLY A 828 31.68 11.52 -21.28
CA GLY A 828 32.87 11.39 -20.46
C GLY A 828 32.66 11.71 -18.99
N LEU A 829 33.79 11.76 -18.28
CA LEU A 829 33.84 12.01 -16.84
C LEU A 829 34.47 13.36 -16.54
N LEU A 830 33.97 13.98 -15.48
CA LEU A 830 34.64 15.07 -14.78
C LEU A 830 35.52 14.44 -13.70
N LEU A 831 36.82 14.73 -13.76
CA LEU A 831 37.82 14.20 -12.85
C LEU A 831 38.47 15.33 -12.06
N GLU A 832 38.66 15.11 -10.76
CA GLU A 832 39.41 15.99 -9.87
C GLU A 832 40.77 15.35 -9.57
N ALA A 833 41.86 16.11 -9.73
CA ALA A 833 43.21 15.61 -9.45
C ALA A 833 43.43 15.39 -7.95
N THR A 834 44.09 14.30 -7.60
CA THR A 834 44.53 14.02 -6.23
C THR A 834 45.94 14.57 -5.98
N SER A 835 46.51 14.31 -4.79
CA SER A 835 47.91 14.60 -4.49
C SER A 835 48.90 13.71 -5.24
N GLN A 836 48.45 12.57 -5.79
CA GLN A 836 49.29 11.63 -6.53
C GLN A 836 49.25 11.93 -8.04
N PRO A 837 50.40 11.89 -8.75
CA PRO A 837 50.42 12.10 -10.19
C PRO A 837 49.57 11.05 -10.93
N GLN A 838 48.80 11.51 -11.93
CA GLN A 838 47.92 10.66 -12.75
C GLN A 838 46.88 9.84 -11.96
N GLU A 839 46.57 10.27 -10.73
CA GLU A 839 45.50 9.72 -9.90
C GLU A 839 44.41 10.77 -9.68
N PHE A 840 43.17 10.36 -9.93
CA PHE A 840 42.00 11.23 -9.97
C PHE A 840 40.82 10.64 -9.20
N ARG A 841 39.86 11.51 -8.86
CA ARG A 841 38.53 11.12 -8.37
C ARG A 841 37.48 11.57 -9.36
N ARG A 842 36.50 10.72 -9.65
CA ARG A 842 35.30 11.11 -10.42
C ARG A 842 34.46 12.07 -9.58
N VAL A 843 34.11 13.22 -10.16
CA VAL A 843 33.28 14.27 -9.55
C VAL A 843 32.06 14.65 -10.39
N GLY A 844 31.86 13.96 -11.51
CA GLY A 844 30.65 14.10 -12.31
C GLY A 844 30.76 13.54 -13.71
N PHE A 845 29.78 13.92 -14.53
CA PHE A 845 29.57 13.48 -15.90
C PHE A 845 29.64 14.69 -16.86
N CYS A 846 30.12 14.48 -18.07
CA CYS A 846 30.10 15.50 -19.11
C CYS A 846 29.78 14.94 -20.50
N ARG A 847 29.25 15.80 -21.37
CA ARG A 847 28.95 15.48 -22.77
C ARG A 847 29.01 16.73 -23.64
N THR A 848 29.21 16.54 -24.94
CA THR A 848 29.04 17.61 -25.93
C THR A 848 27.57 17.74 -26.37
N GLU A 849 27.15 18.96 -26.72
CA GLU A 849 25.84 19.22 -27.37
C GLU A 849 25.98 19.24 -28.90
N GLU A 850 24.87 19.48 -29.61
CA GLU A 850 24.79 19.45 -31.09
C GLU A 850 25.71 20.46 -31.80
N TYR A 851 26.36 21.35 -31.06
CA TYR A 851 27.40 22.25 -31.53
C TYR A 851 28.57 22.17 -30.55
N PRO A 852 29.74 21.63 -30.98
CA PRO A 852 30.52 22.23 -32.06
C PRO A 852 30.93 21.26 -33.21
N LEU A 853 31.27 21.86 -34.36
CA LEU A 853 31.68 21.24 -35.63
C LEU A 853 33.07 20.55 -35.64
N ARG A 854 33.72 20.33 -34.48
CA ARG A 854 35.10 19.79 -34.41
C ARG A 854 35.23 18.66 -33.37
N ASP A 855 35.99 17.63 -33.72
CA ASP A 855 36.41 16.58 -32.79
C ASP A 855 37.44 17.16 -31.80
N TRP A 856 36.95 17.47 -30.60
CA TRP A 856 37.71 18.12 -29.53
C TRP A 856 38.92 17.29 -29.07
N PHE A 857 38.85 15.98 -29.15
CA PHE A 857 39.89 15.07 -28.69
C PHE A 857 40.79 14.57 -29.84
N ALA A 858 40.64 15.09 -31.06
CA ALA A 858 41.38 14.61 -32.24
C ALA A 858 42.91 14.65 -32.09
N HIS A 859 43.45 15.66 -31.40
CA HIS A 859 44.89 15.90 -31.24
C HIS A 859 45.39 15.71 -29.80
N VAL A 860 44.64 14.96 -29.00
CA VAL A 860 45.02 14.64 -27.61
C VAL A 860 45.58 13.23 -27.59
N ASP A 861 46.79 13.08 -27.05
CA ASP A 861 47.41 11.78 -26.84
C ASP A 861 46.69 11.02 -25.72
N GLU A 862 46.74 9.70 -25.78
CA GLU A 862 46.21 8.85 -24.73
C GLU A 862 47.18 8.82 -23.54
N GLU A 863 46.64 8.93 -22.33
CA GLU A 863 47.41 8.90 -21.09
C GLU A 863 46.93 7.75 -20.19
N MET A 864 47.84 7.26 -19.35
CA MET A 864 47.51 6.31 -18.29
C MET A 864 46.91 7.05 -17.10
N ILE A 865 45.69 6.69 -16.74
CA ILE A 865 44.86 7.37 -15.75
C ILE A 865 44.44 6.36 -14.67
N THR A 866 44.61 6.74 -13.41
CA THR A 866 44.12 5.96 -12.26
C THR A 866 42.97 6.72 -11.61
N ILE A 867 41.81 6.08 -11.43
CA ILE A 867 40.65 6.63 -10.73
C ILE A 867 40.42 5.82 -9.46
N VAL A 868 40.34 6.51 -8.31
CA VAL A 868 40.24 5.90 -6.97
C VAL A 868 38.91 6.16 -6.28
#